data_AF-A0A2P2M2P7-F1
#
_entry.id   AF-A0A2P2M2P7-F1
#
_cell.length_a   1.000
_cell.length_b   1.000
_cell.length_c   1.000
_cell.angle_alpha   90.00
_cell.angle_beta   90.00
_cell.angle_gamma   90.00
#
_symmetry.space_group_name_H-M   'P 1'
#
loop_
_entity.id
_entity.type
_entity.pdbx_description
1 polymer ?
#
loop_
_entity_poly.entity_id
_entity_poly.type
_entity_poly.pdbx_seq_one_letter_code
_entity_poly.pdbx_strand_id
1 'polypeptide(L)'
;MPEPTRMSLRKRSKVWVEDKNFAWVAAEVTDFVGKQVQVVTSSGKKVLASLERLFPRDADEEEHGGVDDMTKLTYLNEPGVLYNLERRYSLNDIYTYTGSILIAVNPFTKLPHLYDVHMMEQYKGAPFGELSPHVFAVADASYRAMMNEGQSQSILVSGESGAGKTETTKLIMQYLTYVGGRAAADDRSVEQQVLESNPLLEAFGNARTVRNDNSSRFGKFVEIQFDANGRISGAAIRTYLLERSRVVQITDPERNYHCFYQLCASGRDAERYKLDHPSHFHYLNQSKIYDLDGVSNAEEYIKTRRAMDIVGITHEDQESIFRTLAAILHLGNIEFSPGKEHDSSVVSNQKSRFHMQMAASLFMCDMNFLLATLCTRTIQTREGSIVKALDCNAAVANRDALAKTVYARLFDWLVDKINRSVGQDLTSQIQIGLLDIYGFECFKHNSFEQFCINFANEKLQQHFNEHVFKMEQEEYRKEEINWSYIEFIDNQDVLDLIEKKPIGIIALLDEACMFPKSTHTTFSMKLFQNFCAHPRLEREKFSETDFTISHYAGKVTYQTDTFIDKNRDYVVVEHCNLLSSSRCLFIAGLFPLLPEESSRSSYKFSSVASRFKVSFFFCLLKLCSIKLQGHPYRKPK
;
A
#
# COMPACT_ATOMS: atom_id res chain seq x y z
N MET A 1 17.67 40.16 -5.78
CA MET A 1 16.27 39.71 -5.73
C MET A 1 15.46 40.54 -6.73
N PRO A 2 14.96 39.96 -7.82
CA PRO A 2 13.72 40.43 -8.43
C PRO A 2 12.54 39.81 -7.66
N GLU A 3 11.56 40.62 -7.26
CA GLU A 3 10.25 40.12 -6.84
C GLU A 3 9.69 39.16 -7.91
N PRO A 4 8.94 38.10 -7.55
CA PRO A 4 8.18 37.35 -8.53
C PRO A 4 7.28 38.35 -9.25
N THR A 5 7.43 38.44 -10.57
CA THR A 5 6.78 39.45 -11.39
C THR A 5 5.27 39.31 -11.21
N ARG A 6 4.66 40.14 -10.35
CA ARG A 6 3.21 40.21 -10.18
C ARG A 6 2.62 40.58 -11.53
N MET A 7 2.07 39.60 -12.25
CA MET A 7 1.40 39.84 -13.52
C MET A 7 0.31 40.89 -13.33
N SER A 8 0.39 42.00 -14.07
CA SER A 8 -0.63 43.04 -14.03
C SER A 8 -1.88 42.55 -14.77
N LEU A 9 -2.90 42.10 -14.03
CA LEU A 9 -4.22 41.84 -14.61
C LEU A 9 -4.79 43.16 -15.19
N ARG A 10 -5.44 43.08 -16.35
CA ARG A 10 -6.07 44.23 -17.04
C ARG A 10 -7.55 43.94 -17.26
N LYS A 11 -8.33 44.98 -17.59
CA LYS A 11 -9.70 44.76 -18.07
C LYS A 11 -9.67 43.83 -19.29
N ARG A 12 -10.61 42.88 -19.36
CA ARG A 12 -10.69 41.77 -20.31
C ARG A 12 -9.66 40.66 -20.14
N SER A 13 -8.85 40.67 -19.09
CA SER A 13 -8.02 39.51 -18.77
C SER A 13 -8.91 38.31 -18.43
N LYS A 14 -8.64 37.16 -19.07
CA LYS A 14 -9.25 35.87 -18.73
C LYS A 14 -8.59 35.34 -17.46
N VAL A 15 -9.40 34.93 -16.50
CA VAL A 15 -8.94 34.45 -15.19
C VAL A 15 -9.79 33.27 -14.70
N TRP A 16 -9.25 32.51 -13.77
CA TRP A 16 -9.95 31.57 -12.92
C TRP A 16 -10.31 32.25 -11.60
N VAL A 17 -11.51 31.97 -11.11
CA VAL A 17 -12.00 32.44 -9.80
C VAL A 17 -12.56 31.26 -9.01
N GLU A 18 -12.33 31.24 -7.70
CA GLU A 18 -12.86 30.21 -6.80
C GLU A 18 -14.39 30.15 -6.85
N ASP A 19 -14.93 28.94 -6.92
CA ASP A 19 -16.36 28.66 -6.78
C ASP A 19 -16.58 27.52 -5.78
N LYS A 20 -17.67 27.62 -4.99
CA LYS A 20 -17.96 26.65 -3.94
C LYS A 20 -18.36 25.27 -4.47
N ASN A 21 -18.91 25.20 -5.67
CA ASN A 21 -19.44 23.96 -6.23
C ASN A 21 -18.48 23.33 -7.22
N PHE A 22 -17.80 24.15 -8.03
CA PHE A 22 -16.93 23.70 -9.11
C PHE A 22 -15.43 23.83 -8.81
N ALA A 23 -15.07 24.24 -7.58
CA ALA A 23 -13.73 24.68 -7.17
C ALA A 23 -13.21 25.91 -7.91
N TRP A 24 -13.19 25.89 -9.25
CA TRP A 24 -12.72 26.97 -10.11
C TRP A 24 -13.66 27.17 -11.30
N VAL A 25 -13.94 28.42 -11.65
CA VAL A 25 -14.73 28.76 -12.84
C VAL A 25 -14.04 29.82 -13.68
N ALA A 26 -14.21 29.71 -15.00
CA ALA A 26 -13.70 30.68 -15.95
C ALA A 26 -14.43 32.02 -15.78
N ALA A 27 -13.67 33.11 -15.75
CA ALA A 27 -14.17 34.45 -15.63
C ALA A 27 -13.33 35.45 -16.45
N GLU A 28 -13.90 36.63 -16.65
CA GLU A 28 -13.24 37.76 -17.30
C GLU A 28 -13.24 38.98 -16.37
N VAL A 29 -12.10 39.66 -16.28
CA VAL A 29 -11.96 40.90 -15.50
C VAL A 29 -12.73 42.03 -16.16
N THR A 30 -13.75 42.57 -15.48
CA THR A 30 -14.54 43.70 -15.98
C THR A 30 -14.12 45.03 -15.39
N ASP A 31 -13.77 45.06 -14.11
CA ASP A 31 -13.38 46.31 -13.45
C ASP A 31 -12.46 46.12 -12.23
N PHE A 32 -11.89 47.22 -11.75
CA PHE A 32 -11.08 47.28 -10.53
C PHE A 32 -11.77 48.18 -9.51
N VAL A 33 -12.16 47.61 -8.36
CA VAL A 33 -12.86 48.32 -7.29
C VAL A 33 -11.97 48.35 -6.06
N GLY A 34 -11.19 49.44 -5.93
CA GLY A 34 -10.21 49.59 -4.85
C GLY A 34 -9.10 48.54 -4.93
N LYS A 35 -8.97 47.68 -3.91
CA LYS A 35 -8.01 46.56 -3.88
C LYS A 35 -8.56 45.24 -4.45
N GLN A 36 -9.83 45.23 -4.85
CA GLN A 36 -10.50 44.05 -5.36
C GLN A 36 -10.74 44.17 -6.87
N VAL A 37 -10.83 43.01 -7.52
CA VAL A 37 -11.08 42.90 -8.95
C VAL A 37 -12.50 42.38 -9.14
N GLN A 38 -13.27 43.09 -9.95
CA GLN A 38 -14.59 42.64 -10.37
C GLN A 38 -14.44 41.78 -11.61
N VAL A 39 -14.92 40.55 -11.52
CA VAL A 39 -14.91 39.56 -12.60
C VAL A 39 -16.33 39.14 -12.94
N VAL A 40 -16.56 38.77 -14.20
CA VAL A 40 -17.80 38.13 -14.66
C VAL A 40 -17.48 36.70 -15.05
N THR A 41 -18.12 35.74 -14.39
CA THR A 41 -17.98 34.32 -14.72
C THR A 41 -18.66 33.99 -16.05
N SER A 42 -18.34 32.84 -16.65
CA SER A 42 -19.01 32.31 -17.85
C SER A 42 -20.54 32.23 -17.72
N SER A 43 -21.07 32.05 -16.50
CA SER A 43 -22.51 32.07 -16.20
C SER A 43 -23.16 33.47 -16.18
N GLY A 44 -22.37 34.53 -16.39
CA GLY A 44 -22.82 35.93 -16.29
C GLY A 44 -22.85 36.49 -14.86
N LYS A 45 -22.55 35.68 -13.85
CA LYS A 45 -22.47 36.12 -12.44
C LYS A 45 -21.26 37.04 -12.22
N LYS A 46 -21.51 38.23 -11.65
CA LYS A 46 -20.48 39.19 -11.20
C LYS A 46 -19.96 38.80 -9.82
N VAL A 47 -18.64 38.74 -9.66
CA VAL A 47 -17.95 38.40 -8.42
C VAL A 47 -16.87 39.45 -8.14
N LEU A 48 -16.76 39.86 -6.88
CA LEU A 48 -15.64 40.69 -6.39
C LEU A 48 -14.66 39.76 -5.70
N ALA A 49 -13.44 39.68 -6.22
CA ALA A 49 -12.38 38.81 -5.71
C ALA A 49 -11.13 39.62 -5.37
N SER A 50 -10.33 39.14 -4.41
CA SER A 50 -8.98 39.67 -4.21
C SER A 50 -8.07 39.24 -5.35
N LEU A 51 -7.09 40.08 -5.70
CA LEU A 51 -6.11 39.79 -6.75
C LEU A 51 -5.36 38.47 -6.49
N GLU A 52 -5.09 38.16 -5.21
CA GLU A 52 -4.38 36.95 -4.77
C GLU A 52 -5.19 35.65 -4.94
N ARG A 53 -6.50 35.75 -5.20
CA ARG A 53 -7.39 34.60 -5.44
C ARG A 53 -7.81 34.47 -6.90
N LEU A 54 -7.18 35.25 -7.79
CA LEU A 54 -7.40 35.17 -9.21
C LEU A 54 -6.17 34.60 -9.88
N PHE A 55 -6.38 33.56 -10.68
CA PHE A 55 -5.32 32.93 -11.45
C PHE A 55 -5.50 33.27 -12.93
N PRO A 56 -4.44 33.59 -13.68
CA PRO A 56 -4.56 33.84 -15.10
C PRO A 56 -5.00 32.57 -15.85
N ARG A 57 -5.79 32.76 -16.92
CA ARG A 57 -6.32 31.67 -17.75
C ARG A 57 -5.81 31.81 -19.18
N ASP A 58 -5.47 30.69 -19.79
CA ASP A 58 -4.98 30.63 -21.18
C ASP A 58 -6.08 31.09 -22.15
N ALA A 59 -5.69 31.89 -23.15
CA ALA A 59 -6.64 32.54 -24.04
C ALA A 59 -7.24 31.61 -25.10
N ASP A 60 -6.50 30.54 -25.46
CA ASP A 60 -6.71 29.73 -26.67
C ASP A 60 -7.09 28.27 -26.38
N GLU A 61 -7.34 27.90 -25.11
CA GLU A 61 -7.67 26.51 -24.75
C GLU A 61 -8.98 26.02 -25.38
N GLU A 62 -9.91 26.92 -25.74
CA GLU A 62 -11.23 26.56 -26.27
C GLU A 62 -11.18 25.73 -27.57
N GLU A 63 -10.09 25.79 -28.36
CA GLU A 63 -10.04 25.20 -29.72
C GLU A 63 -9.38 23.80 -29.86
N HIS A 64 -8.63 23.26 -28.88
CA HIS A 64 -7.71 22.13 -29.15
C HIS A 64 -7.82 20.87 -28.26
N GLY A 65 -8.94 20.63 -27.55
CA GLY A 65 -9.15 19.37 -26.81
C GLY A 65 -8.27 19.15 -25.56
N GLY A 66 -7.36 20.08 -25.26
CA GLY A 66 -6.39 20.01 -24.17
C GLY A 66 -4.97 19.71 -24.68
N VAL A 67 -3.95 19.98 -23.88
CA VAL A 67 -2.55 19.69 -24.22
C VAL A 67 -2.12 18.31 -23.71
N ASP A 68 -1.40 17.57 -24.54
CA ASP A 68 -0.82 16.27 -24.20
C ASP A 68 0.23 16.35 -23.09
N ASP A 69 0.96 17.47 -23.00
CA ASP A 69 1.97 17.73 -21.97
C ASP A 69 1.70 19.09 -21.33
N MET A 70 1.45 19.08 -20.03
CA MET A 70 1.11 20.28 -19.27
C MET A 70 2.28 21.26 -19.10
N THR A 71 3.51 20.88 -19.44
CA THR A 71 4.63 21.83 -19.57
C THR A 71 4.40 22.86 -20.68
N LYS A 72 3.45 22.61 -21.60
CA LYS A 72 3.06 23.52 -22.69
C LYS A 72 2.03 24.57 -22.27
N LEU A 73 1.45 24.49 -21.07
CA LEU A 73 0.50 25.49 -20.58
C LEU A 73 1.20 26.84 -20.40
N THR A 74 0.55 27.94 -20.78
CA THR A 74 1.14 29.27 -20.59
C THR A 74 1.12 29.66 -19.11
N TYR A 75 0.03 29.32 -18.42
CA TYR A 75 -0.08 29.49 -16.98
C TYR A 75 -0.20 28.13 -16.27
N LEU A 76 0.90 27.64 -15.70
CA LEU A 76 0.90 26.44 -14.88
C LEU A 76 0.40 26.76 -13.46
N ASN A 77 -0.93 26.80 -13.31
CA ASN A 77 -1.62 26.97 -12.04
C ASN A 77 -2.61 25.82 -11.81
N GLU A 78 -3.01 25.62 -10.56
CA GLU A 78 -3.95 24.57 -10.16
C GLU A 78 -5.23 24.52 -11.03
N PRO A 79 -5.95 25.63 -11.29
CA PRO A 79 -7.13 25.58 -12.14
C PRO A 79 -6.84 25.21 -13.61
N GLY A 80 -5.73 25.67 -14.19
CA GLY A 80 -5.33 25.30 -15.55
C GLY A 80 -4.99 23.81 -15.69
N VAL A 81 -4.28 23.25 -14.71
CA VAL A 81 -4.00 21.81 -14.63
C VAL A 81 -5.29 21.00 -14.55
N LEU A 82 -6.19 21.36 -13.63
CA LEU A 82 -7.47 20.67 -13.44
C LEU A 82 -8.33 20.73 -14.71
N TYR A 83 -8.41 21.91 -15.33
CA TYR A 83 -9.17 22.11 -16.56
C TYR A 83 -8.62 21.29 -17.73
N ASN A 84 -7.30 21.23 -17.91
CA ASN A 84 -6.70 20.41 -18.95
C ASN A 84 -7.03 18.91 -18.77
N LEU A 85 -6.90 18.40 -17.54
CA LEU A 85 -7.23 17.02 -17.21
C LEU A 85 -8.71 16.71 -17.45
N GLU A 86 -9.62 17.61 -17.03
CA GLU A 86 -11.06 17.47 -17.23
C GLU A 86 -11.42 17.39 -18.73
N ARG A 87 -10.85 18.25 -19.56
CA ARG A 87 -11.12 18.26 -21.00
C ARG A 87 -10.64 16.99 -21.69
N ARG A 88 -9.40 16.57 -21.43
CA ARG A 88 -8.86 15.34 -22.00
C ARG A 88 -9.68 14.13 -21.56
N TYR A 89 -10.02 14.06 -20.27
CA TYR A 89 -10.88 13.02 -19.75
C TYR A 89 -12.26 12.96 -20.44
N SER A 90 -12.85 14.13 -20.75
CA SER A 90 -14.12 14.20 -21.47
C SER A 90 -14.07 13.64 -22.90
N LEU A 91 -12.87 13.55 -23.49
CA LEU A 91 -12.61 12.95 -24.80
C LEU A 91 -12.17 11.48 -24.71
N ASN A 92 -12.15 10.90 -23.51
CA ASN A 92 -11.56 9.60 -23.17
C ASN A 92 -10.02 9.53 -23.31
N ASP A 93 -9.34 10.69 -23.35
CA ASP A 93 -7.88 10.78 -23.27
C ASP A 93 -7.46 10.78 -21.80
N ILE A 94 -7.30 9.59 -21.23
CA ILE A 94 -7.07 9.40 -19.79
C ILE A 94 -5.62 9.66 -19.35
N TYR A 95 -4.71 9.77 -20.30
CA TYR A 95 -3.27 9.91 -20.05
C TYR A 95 -2.82 11.32 -20.40
N THR A 96 -2.02 11.94 -19.54
CA THR A 96 -1.47 13.29 -19.76
C THR A 96 -0.05 13.37 -19.21
N TYR A 97 0.89 13.95 -19.96
CA TYR A 97 2.25 14.19 -19.47
C TYR A 97 2.34 15.44 -18.61
N THR A 98 3.28 15.42 -17.68
CA THR A 98 3.84 16.60 -17.03
C THR A 98 5.36 16.42 -16.98
N GLY A 99 6.02 16.80 -18.08
CA GLY A 99 7.43 16.50 -18.29
C GLY A 99 7.65 15.00 -18.41
N SER A 100 8.50 14.42 -17.55
CA SER A 100 8.77 12.97 -17.53
C SER A 100 7.73 12.13 -16.80
N ILE A 101 6.77 12.76 -16.12
CA ILE A 101 5.74 12.08 -15.34
C ILE A 101 4.50 11.86 -16.20
N LEU A 102 3.89 10.69 -16.06
CA LEU A 102 2.60 10.37 -16.68
C LEU A 102 1.49 10.42 -15.62
N ILE A 103 0.48 11.25 -15.86
CA ILE A 103 -0.77 11.28 -15.10
C ILE A 103 -1.78 10.38 -15.81
N ALA A 104 -2.41 9.49 -15.05
CA ALA A 104 -3.49 8.61 -15.52
C ALA A 104 -4.75 8.85 -14.68
N VAL A 105 -5.86 9.22 -15.33
CA VAL A 105 -7.16 9.41 -14.67
C VAL A 105 -8.03 8.20 -14.92
N ASN A 106 -8.46 7.50 -13.87
CA ASN A 106 -9.22 6.26 -14.01
C ASN A 106 -10.56 6.50 -14.75
N PRO A 107 -10.80 5.86 -15.91
CA PRO A 107 -12.04 6.04 -16.68
C PRO A 107 -13.27 5.34 -16.07
N PHE A 108 -13.09 4.45 -15.09
CA PHE A 108 -14.13 3.56 -14.56
C PHE A 108 -14.88 2.74 -15.63
N THR A 109 -14.29 2.60 -16.81
CA THR A 109 -14.79 1.79 -17.92
C THR A 109 -13.61 1.19 -18.68
N LYS A 110 -13.88 0.17 -19.49
CA LYS A 110 -12.85 -0.44 -20.33
C LYS A 110 -12.66 0.41 -21.59
N LEU A 111 -11.40 0.68 -21.93
CA LEU A 111 -10.99 1.34 -23.17
C LEU A 111 -10.06 0.42 -23.99
N PRO A 112 -10.56 -0.67 -24.62
CA PRO A 112 -9.70 -1.70 -25.21
C PRO A 112 -8.81 -1.21 -26.36
N HIS A 113 -9.26 -0.19 -27.09
CA HIS A 113 -8.55 0.41 -28.21
C HIS A 113 -7.22 1.07 -27.80
N LEU A 114 -7.00 1.34 -26.52
CA LEU A 114 -5.74 1.88 -26.00
C LEU A 114 -4.67 0.80 -25.75
N TYR A 115 -5.04 -0.48 -25.72
CA TYR A 115 -4.18 -1.54 -25.17
C TYR A 115 -4.02 -2.74 -26.09
N ASP A 116 -4.33 -2.58 -27.38
CA ASP A 116 -4.16 -3.65 -28.35
C ASP A 116 -2.69 -3.79 -28.80
N VAL A 117 -2.41 -4.89 -29.51
CA VAL A 117 -1.06 -5.19 -30.02
C VAL A 117 -0.60 -4.13 -31.02
N HIS A 118 -1.52 -3.54 -31.78
CA HIS A 118 -1.20 -2.48 -32.72
C HIS A 118 -0.66 -1.23 -31.99
N MET A 119 -1.27 -0.86 -30.87
CA MET A 119 -0.81 0.22 -30.01
C MET A 119 0.58 -0.09 -29.44
N MET A 120 0.83 -1.32 -28.97
CA MET A 120 2.17 -1.71 -28.49
C MET A 120 3.23 -1.57 -29.58
N GLU A 121 2.93 -1.97 -30.81
CA GLU A 121 3.86 -1.84 -31.93
C GLU A 121 4.14 -0.38 -32.29
N GLN A 122 3.15 0.52 -32.18
CA GLN A 122 3.36 1.95 -32.40
C GLN A 122 4.34 2.57 -31.40
N TYR A 123 4.25 2.19 -30.12
CA TYR A 123 5.13 2.73 -29.07
C TYR A 123 6.52 2.08 -29.05
N LYS A 124 6.69 0.92 -29.69
CA LYS A 124 7.96 0.18 -29.70
C LYS A 124 9.09 0.99 -30.33
N GLY A 125 10.02 1.42 -29.50
CA GLY A 125 11.17 2.22 -29.92
C GLY A 125 10.86 3.68 -30.24
N ALA A 126 9.63 4.13 -30.05
CA ALA A 126 9.25 5.53 -30.26
C ALA A 126 9.92 6.43 -29.21
N PRO A 127 10.60 7.52 -29.60
CA PRO A 127 11.08 8.53 -28.66
C PRO A 127 9.98 9.04 -27.72
N PHE A 128 10.33 9.23 -26.44
CA PHE A 128 9.37 9.70 -25.44
C PHE A 128 8.86 11.10 -25.80
N GLY A 129 7.54 11.30 -25.76
CA GLY A 129 6.90 12.56 -26.12
C GLY A 129 6.68 12.81 -27.62
N GLU A 130 7.12 11.90 -28.51
CA GLU A 130 6.83 11.98 -29.95
C GLU A 130 5.39 11.56 -30.26
N LEU A 131 4.92 10.51 -29.59
CA LEU A 131 3.53 10.05 -29.64
C LEU A 131 2.71 10.63 -28.49
N SER A 132 1.39 10.51 -28.58
CA SER A 132 0.46 10.92 -27.54
C SER A 132 0.78 10.26 -26.18
N PRO A 133 0.34 10.85 -25.05
CA PRO A 133 0.65 10.31 -23.74
C PRO A 133 0.09 8.91 -23.53
N HIS A 134 0.95 7.99 -23.13
CA HIS A 134 0.55 6.61 -22.89
C HIS A 134 1.47 5.89 -21.91
N VAL A 135 0.90 4.90 -21.20
CA VAL A 135 1.65 4.04 -20.28
C VAL A 135 2.75 3.24 -20.99
N PHE A 136 2.51 2.85 -22.24
CA PHE A 136 3.49 2.13 -23.07
C PHE A 136 4.72 2.98 -23.40
N ALA A 137 4.57 4.29 -23.57
CA ALA A 137 5.73 5.17 -23.76
C ALA A 137 6.64 5.20 -22.52
N VAL A 138 6.08 5.18 -21.30
CA VAL A 138 6.86 5.10 -20.06
C VAL A 138 7.58 3.75 -19.95
N ALA A 139 6.88 2.67 -20.28
CA ALA A 139 7.44 1.32 -20.28
C ALA A 139 8.56 1.15 -21.31
N ASP A 140 8.37 1.64 -22.53
CA ASP A 140 9.35 1.62 -23.62
C ASP A 140 10.60 2.44 -23.31
N ALA A 141 10.40 3.66 -22.82
CA ALA A 141 11.50 4.53 -22.45
C ALA A 141 12.34 3.89 -21.33
N SER A 142 11.70 3.29 -20.32
CA SER A 142 12.36 2.53 -19.26
C SER A 142 13.13 1.34 -19.83
N TYR A 143 12.50 0.51 -20.68
CA TYR A 143 13.17 -0.63 -21.30
C TYR A 143 14.39 -0.22 -22.13
N ARG A 144 14.28 0.84 -22.94
CA ARG A 144 15.42 1.35 -23.72
C ARG A 144 16.53 1.93 -22.86
N ALA A 145 16.23 2.66 -21.78
CA ALA A 145 17.28 3.12 -20.87
C ALA A 145 18.01 1.96 -20.20
N MET A 146 17.27 0.93 -19.77
CA MET A 146 17.89 -0.27 -19.23
C MET A 146 18.89 -0.89 -20.22
N MET A 147 18.47 -1.05 -21.48
CA MET A 147 19.30 -1.65 -22.53
C MET A 147 20.48 -0.77 -22.93
N ASN A 148 20.30 0.54 -23.00
CA ASN A 148 21.33 1.48 -23.45
C ASN A 148 22.36 1.80 -22.35
N GLU A 149 21.93 1.91 -21.10
CA GLU A 149 22.78 2.29 -19.97
C GLU A 149 23.33 1.08 -19.21
N GLY A 150 22.77 -0.12 -19.41
CA GLY A 150 23.13 -1.32 -18.63
C GLY A 150 22.76 -1.20 -17.15
N GLN A 151 21.77 -0.34 -16.83
CA GLN A 151 21.33 -0.06 -15.46
C GLN A 151 19.87 -0.44 -15.27
N SER A 152 19.54 -1.01 -14.12
CA SER A 152 18.15 -1.37 -13.79
C SER A 152 17.24 -0.13 -13.77
N GLN A 153 15.96 -0.32 -14.09
CA GLN A 153 14.95 0.75 -14.17
C GLN A 153 13.78 0.48 -13.22
N SER A 154 12.98 1.49 -12.88
CA SER A 154 11.82 1.30 -12.02
C SER A 154 10.74 2.29 -12.36
N ILE A 155 9.51 1.80 -12.25
CA ILE A 155 8.31 2.57 -12.51
C ILE A 155 7.49 2.55 -11.22
N LEU A 156 7.39 3.73 -10.60
CA LEU A 156 6.55 3.95 -9.43
C LEU A 156 5.13 4.30 -9.90
N VAL A 157 4.16 3.45 -9.57
CA VAL A 157 2.74 3.70 -9.85
C VAL A 157 2.06 4.14 -8.56
N SER A 158 1.90 5.44 -8.38
CA SER A 158 1.30 6.04 -7.18
C SER A 158 -0.12 6.56 -7.46
N GLY A 159 -0.91 6.71 -6.38
CA GLY A 159 -2.27 7.22 -6.44
C GLY A 159 -3.14 6.70 -5.30
N GLU A 160 -4.27 7.35 -5.06
CA GLU A 160 -5.24 6.93 -4.02
C GLU A 160 -5.80 5.52 -4.27
N SER A 161 -6.43 4.93 -3.25
CA SER A 161 -7.14 3.64 -3.44
C SER A 161 -8.24 3.81 -4.50
N GLY A 162 -8.29 2.87 -5.47
CA GLY A 162 -9.21 2.94 -6.60
C GLY A 162 -8.72 3.76 -7.81
N ALA A 163 -7.54 4.40 -7.75
CA ALA A 163 -7.02 5.22 -8.86
C ALA A 163 -6.56 4.44 -10.10
N GLY A 164 -6.59 3.10 -10.10
CA GLY A 164 -6.19 2.27 -11.24
C GLY A 164 -4.73 1.79 -11.23
N LYS A 165 -4.00 1.92 -10.11
CA LYS A 165 -2.58 1.51 -9.99
C LYS A 165 -2.31 0.09 -10.48
N THR A 166 -3.03 -0.89 -9.95
CA THR A 166 -2.86 -2.31 -10.28
C THR A 166 -3.14 -2.61 -11.75
N GLU A 167 -4.11 -1.94 -12.37
CA GLU A 167 -4.40 -2.09 -13.81
C GLU A 167 -3.28 -1.47 -14.66
N THR A 168 -2.80 -0.28 -14.30
CA THR A 168 -1.63 0.34 -14.93
C THR A 168 -0.38 -0.56 -14.84
N THR A 169 -0.12 -1.19 -13.68
CA THR A 169 0.98 -2.14 -13.51
C THR A 169 0.85 -3.36 -14.43
N LYS A 170 -0.36 -3.90 -14.60
CA LYS A 170 -0.62 -5.02 -15.54
C LYS A 170 -0.28 -4.60 -16.98
N LEU A 171 -0.69 -3.41 -17.40
CA LEU A 171 -0.43 -2.88 -18.75
C LEU A 171 1.07 -2.66 -19.00
N ILE A 172 1.80 -2.14 -18.02
CA ILE A 172 3.28 -1.99 -18.13
C ILE A 172 3.92 -3.36 -18.33
N MET A 173 3.54 -4.36 -17.53
CA MET A 173 4.12 -5.69 -17.61
C MET A 173 3.81 -6.39 -18.95
N GLN A 174 2.59 -6.19 -19.46
CA GLN A 174 2.18 -6.69 -20.79
C GLN A 174 3.06 -6.10 -21.89
N TYR A 175 3.31 -4.78 -21.83
CA TYR A 175 4.19 -4.11 -22.78
C TYR A 175 5.65 -4.58 -22.68
N LEU A 176 6.20 -4.67 -21.46
CA LEU A 176 7.57 -5.15 -21.25
C LEU A 176 7.78 -6.56 -21.79
N THR A 177 6.75 -7.40 -21.71
CA THR A 177 6.78 -8.75 -22.28
C THR A 177 6.72 -8.75 -23.79
N TYR A 178 5.92 -7.87 -24.37
CA TYR A 178 5.88 -7.66 -25.81
C TYR A 178 7.25 -7.25 -26.38
N VAL A 179 7.95 -6.30 -25.74
CA VAL A 179 9.23 -5.79 -26.23
C VAL A 179 10.43 -6.67 -25.89
N GLY A 180 10.46 -7.25 -24.68
CA GLY A 180 11.56 -8.12 -24.25
C GLY A 180 11.52 -9.48 -24.95
N GLY A 181 10.33 -9.96 -25.35
CA GLY A 181 10.18 -11.29 -25.93
C GLY A 181 10.57 -12.41 -24.95
N ARG A 182 10.56 -13.65 -25.45
CA ARG A 182 10.80 -14.88 -24.65
C ARG A 182 12.18 -15.46 -24.90
N ALA A 183 12.79 -16.06 -23.88
CA ALA A 183 13.80 -17.10 -24.07
C ALA A 183 13.12 -18.37 -24.65
N ALA A 184 13.74 -19.01 -25.64
CA ALA A 184 13.09 -19.91 -26.59
C ALA A 184 12.69 -21.32 -26.08
N ALA A 185 12.34 -21.51 -24.80
CA ALA A 185 12.20 -22.85 -24.23
C ALA A 185 10.98 -23.11 -23.30
N ASP A 186 10.05 -22.16 -23.14
CA ASP A 186 8.93 -22.34 -22.19
C ASP A 186 7.54 -22.10 -22.83
N ASP A 187 6.60 -23.02 -22.59
CA ASP A 187 5.24 -22.98 -23.14
C ASP A 187 4.41 -21.83 -22.53
N ARG A 188 4.74 -21.36 -21.31
CA ARG A 188 4.10 -20.20 -20.64
C ARG A 188 5.10 -19.05 -20.48
N SER A 189 4.70 -17.81 -20.73
CA SER A 189 5.56 -16.65 -20.43
C SER A 189 5.62 -16.37 -18.93
N VAL A 190 6.75 -15.85 -18.46
CA VAL A 190 6.91 -15.28 -17.11
C VAL A 190 5.78 -14.27 -16.81
N GLU A 191 5.41 -13.44 -17.79
CA GLU A 191 4.25 -12.54 -17.72
C GLU A 191 2.95 -13.27 -17.38
N GLN A 192 2.65 -14.35 -18.12
CA GLN A 192 1.44 -15.13 -17.92
C GLN A 192 1.44 -15.75 -16.53
N GLN A 193 2.57 -16.27 -16.06
CA GLN A 193 2.68 -16.80 -14.69
C GLN A 193 2.47 -15.72 -13.62
N VAL A 194 3.03 -14.52 -13.80
CA VAL A 194 2.82 -13.39 -12.87
C VAL A 194 1.34 -12.94 -12.91
N LEU A 195 0.76 -12.77 -14.10
CA LEU A 195 -0.65 -12.37 -14.26
C LEU A 195 -1.62 -13.41 -13.69
N GLU A 196 -1.38 -14.69 -13.95
CA GLU A 196 -2.21 -15.79 -13.46
C GLU A 196 -2.06 -16.04 -11.96
N SER A 197 -0.99 -15.53 -11.33
CA SER A 197 -0.83 -15.52 -9.87
C SER A 197 -1.60 -14.39 -9.17
N ASN A 198 -2.01 -13.33 -9.89
CA ASN A 198 -2.70 -12.19 -9.28
C ASN A 198 -4.03 -12.59 -8.61
N PRO A 199 -4.92 -13.41 -9.19
CA PRO A 199 -6.15 -13.83 -8.49
C PRO A 199 -5.89 -14.49 -7.13
N LEU A 200 -4.76 -15.20 -6.99
CA LEU A 200 -4.35 -15.78 -5.72
C LEU A 200 -3.91 -14.69 -4.72
N LEU A 201 -3.07 -13.75 -5.16
CA LEU A 201 -2.66 -12.62 -4.31
C LEU A 201 -3.83 -11.71 -3.94
N GLU A 202 -4.75 -11.44 -4.85
CA GLU A 202 -5.95 -10.62 -4.60
C GLU A 202 -6.88 -11.33 -3.60
N ALA A 203 -7.08 -12.65 -3.72
CA ALA A 203 -7.89 -13.40 -2.77
C ALA A 203 -7.36 -13.32 -1.32
N PHE A 204 -6.04 -13.43 -1.13
CA PHE A 204 -5.41 -13.46 0.20
C PHE A 204 -4.90 -12.10 0.69
N GLY A 205 -4.80 -11.12 -0.20
CA GLY A 205 -4.17 -9.84 0.06
C GLY A 205 -5.09 -8.64 -0.13
N ASN A 206 -6.28 -8.80 -0.73
CA ASN A 206 -7.21 -7.70 -0.93
C ASN A 206 -8.47 -7.84 -0.08
N ALA A 207 -9.09 -6.69 0.18
CA ALA A 207 -10.35 -6.59 0.91
C ALA A 207 -11.16 -5.38 0.42
N ARG A 208 -12.46 -5.37 0.74
CA ARG A 208 -13.30 -4.18 0.55
C ARG A 208 -12.96 -3.15 1.63
N THR A 209 -12.71 -1.91 1.21
CA THR A 209 -12.66 -0.72 2.06
C THR A 209 -13.79 0.24 1.69
N VAL A 210 -13.89 1.37 2.39
CA VAL A 210 -14.89 2.43 2.09
C VAL A 210 -14.75 2.99 0.66
N ARG A 211 -13.54 2.97 0.07
CA ARG A 211 -13.26 3.60 -1.23
C ARG A 211 -13.15 2.61 -2.39
N ASN A 212 -12.90 1.33 -2.12
CA ASN A 212 -12.61 0.33 -3.14
C ASN A 212 -12.98 -1.08 -2.66
N ASP A 213 -13.78 -1.81 -3.44
CA ASP A 213 -14.22 -3.17 -3.12
C ASP A 213 -13.12 -4.24 -3.25
N ASN A 214 -12.05 -3.95 -4.01
CA ASN A 214 -10.89 -4.83 -4.20
C ASN A 214 -9.60 -4.08 -3.87
N SER A 215 -9.53 -3.48 -2.67
CA SER A 215 -8.37 -2.71 -2.22
C SER A 215 -7.25 -3.66 -1.81
N SER A 216 -6.07 -3.52 -2.42
CA SER A 216 -4.85 -4.18 -1.96
C SER A 216 -4.60 -3.82 -0.50
N ARG A 217 -4.44 -4.85 0.35
CA ARG A 217 -4.05 -4.81 1.77
C ARG A 217 -2.65 -5.43 1.98
N PHE A 218 -1.80 -5.26 0.98
CA PHE A 218 -0.34 -5.34 1.02
C PHE A 218 0.25 -4.48 -0.13
N GLY A 219 1.52 -4.07 0.00
CA GLY A 219 2.30 -3.46 -1.08
C GLY A 219 3.03 -4.53 -1.89
N LYS A 220 3.13 -4.35 -3.21
CA LYS A 220 3.68 -5.32 -4.15
C LYS A 220 4.77 -4.65 -4.98
N PHE A 221 5.98 -5.22 -4.98
CA PHE A 221 7.05 -4.87 -5.89
C PHE A 221 7.33 -6.04 -6.81
N VAL A 222 7.12 -5.86 -8.11
CA VAL A 222 7.36 -6.88 -9.13
C VAL A 222 8.65 -6.54 -9.85
N GLU A 223 9.65 -7.41 -9.74
CA GLU A 223 10.93 -7.33 -10.44
C GLU A 223 10.83 -8.15 -11.72
N ILE A 224 10.91 -7.52 -12.88
CA ILE A 224 11.04 -8.22 -14.17
C ILE A 224 12.53 -8.26 -14.52
N GLN A 225 13.07 -9.46 -14.69
CA GLN A 225 14.50 -9.69 -14.89
C GLN A 225 14.79 -9.96 -16.37
N PHE A 226 15.88 -9.39 -16.85
CA PHE A 226 16.27 -9.49 -18.26
C PHE A 226 17.67 -10.11 -18.40
N ASP A 227 17.87 -10.88 -19.47
CA ASP A 227 19.18 -11.34 -19.90
C ASP A 227 19.97 -10.21 -20.58
N ALA A 228 21.24 -10.46 -20.90
CA ALA A 228 22.11 -9.47 -21.56
C ALA A 228 21.62 -9.03 -22.95
N ASN A 229 20.69 -9.76 -23.57
CA ASN A 229 20.09 -9.43 -24.87
C ASN A 229 18.75 -8.70 -24.73
N GLY A 230 18.30 -8.40 -23.51
CA GLY A 230 17.02 -7.75 -23.24
C GLY A 230 15.82 -8.69 -23.25
N ARG A 231 16.04 -10.01 -23.23
CA ARG A 231 14.93 -10.98 -23.12
C ARG A 231 14.54 -11.19 -21.68
N ILE A 232 13.25 -11.37 -21.43
CA ILE A 232 12.79 -11.71 -20.07
C ILE A 232 13.37 -13.07 -19.70
N SER A 233 14.14 -13.10 -18.61
CA SER A 233 14.79 -14.30 -18.08
C SER A 233 14.15 -14.80 -16.78
N GLY A 234 13.43 -13.94 -16.06
CA GLY A 234 12.72 -14.32 -14.84
C GLY A 234 11.91 -13.16 -14.25
N ALA A 235 11.24 -13.42 -13.13
CA ALA A 235 10.63 -12.38 -12.32
C ALA A 235 10.56 -12.74 -10.83
N ALA A 236 10.48 -11.72 -9.98
CA ALA A 236 10.31 -11.86 -8.53
C ALA A 236 9.23 -10.92 -8.00
N ILE A 237 8.39 -11.42 -7.10
CA ILE A 237 7.39 -10.64 -6.39
C ILE A 237 7.84 -10.47 -4.94
N ARG A 238 7.93 -9.23 -4.49
CA ARG A 238 8.19 -8.90 -3.08
C ARG A 238 6.97 -8.21 -2.52
N THR A 239 6.48 -8.72 -1.40
CA THR A 239 5.36 -8.14 -0.69
C THR A 239 5.81 -7.39 0.55
N TYR A 240 5.14 -6.29 0.84
CA TYR A 240 5.40 -5.43 1.98
C TYR A 240 4.09 -5.12 2.70
N LEU A 241 4.12 -4.89 4.00
CA LEU A 241 2.99 -4.30 4.73
C LEU A 241 1.65 -5.05 4.58
N LEU A 242 1.62 -6.37 4.77
CA LEU A 242 0.34 -7.07 4.93
C LEU A 242 -0.38 -6.50 6.16
N GLU A 243 -1.62 -6.03 6.00
CA GLU A 243 -2.44 -5.49 7.09
C GLU A 243 -2.96 -6.64 7.98
N ARG A 244 -2.10 -7.16 8.86
CA ARG A 244 -2.41 -8.33 9.70
C ARG A 244 -3.62 -8.11 10.61
N SER A 245 -3.82 -6.89 11.11
CA SER A 245 -4.94 -6.59 12.01
C SER A 245 -6.31 -6.82 11.38
N ARG A 246 -6.43 -6.67 10.05
CA ARG A 246 -7.67 -6.94 9.32
C ARG A 246 -8.21 -8.36 9.53
N VAL A 247 -7.33 -9.33 9.78
CA VAL A 247 -7.72 -10.73 10.02
C VAL A 247 -8.65 -10.85 11.22
N VAL A 248 -8.45 -10.04 12.25
CA VAL A 248 -9.17 -10.16 13.54
C VAL A 248 -10.11 -9.00 13.82
N GLN A 249 -9.88 -7.85 13.18
CA GLN A 249 -10.64 -6.62 13.39
C GLN A 249 -10.96 -5.95 12.06
N ILE A 250 -12.25 -5.68 11.82
CA ILE A 250 -12.73 -4.94 10.65
C ILE A 250 -13.67 -3.81 11.10
N THR A 251 -13.70 -2.71 10.34
CA THR A 251 -14.57 -1.56 10.59
C THR A 251 -15.76 -1.62 9.63
N ASP A 252 -16.99 -1.39 10.09
CA ASP A 252 -18.15 -1.27 9.19
C ASP A 252 -18.04 0.03 8.36
N PRO A 253 -18.26 0.02 7.02
CA PRO A 253 -18.77 -1.06 6.17
C PRO A 253 -17.70 -1.80 5.32
N GLU A 254 -16.52 -2.08 5.88
CA GLU A 254 -15.44 -2.83 5.23
C GLU A 254 -15.61 -4.36 5.35
N ARG A 255 -14.77 -5.13 4.64
CA ARG A 255 -14.68 -6.60 4.79
C ARG A 255 -13.30 -7.04 5.29
N ASN A 256 -13.24 -8.29 5.72
CA ASN A 256 -11.99 -9.03 5.86
C ASN A 256 -11.43 -9.42 4.47
N TYR A 257 -10.32 -10.16 4.42
CA TYR A 257 -9.75 -10.65 3.16
C TYR A 257 -10.72 -11.54 2.38
N HIS A 258 -10.70 -11.44 1.06
CA HIS A 258 -11.65 -12.12 0.16
C HIS A 258 -11.67 -13.65 0.34
N CYS A 259 -10.51 -14.27 0.60
CA CYS A 259 -10.36 -15.71 0.76
C CYS A 259 -11.28 -16.31 1.84
N PHE A 260 -11.60 -15.57 2.90
CA PHE A 260 -12.52 -16.05 3.95
C PHE A 260 -13.97 -16.16 3.44
N TYR A 261 -14.44 -15.16 2.71
CA TYR A 261 -15.79 -15.14 2.13
C TYR A 261 -15.92 -16.17 1.01
N GLN A 262 -14.89 -16.27 0.16
CA GLN A 262 -14.79 -17.30 -0.87
C GLN A 262 -14.85 -18.71 -0.26
N LEU A 263 -14.12 -18.95 0.84
CA LEU A 263 -14.12 -20.24 1.52
C LEU A 263 -15.48 -20.56 2.16
N CYS A 264 -16.15 -19.59 2.79
CA CYS A 264 -17.52 -19.78 3.28
C CYS A 264 -18.52 -20.13 2.14
N ALA A 265 -18.29 -19.62 0.93
CA ALA A 265 -19.12 -19.85 -0.25
C ALA A 265 -18.72 -21.09 -1.09
N SER A 266 -17.72 -21.87 -0.66
CA SER A 266 -17.14 -22.98 -1.42
C SER A 266 -18.02 -24.24 -1.52
N GLY A 267 -19.11 -24.31 -0.77
CA GLY A 267 -20.00 -25.48 -0.72
C GLY A 267 -19.36 -26.68 -0.02
N ARG A 268 -18.78 -27.61 -0.78
CA ARG A 268 -18.23 -28.87 -0.23
C ARG A 268 -17.12 -28.65 0.79
N ASP A 269 -16.23 -27.70 0.53
CA ASP A 269 -15.12 -27.41 1.45
C ASP A 269 -15.63 -26.71 2.71
N ALA A 270 -16.61 -25.81 2.59
CA ALA A 270 -17.30 -25.21 3.74
C ALA A 270 -17.96 -26.28 4.64
N GLU A 271 -18.71 -27.23 4.07
CA GLU A 271 -19.33 -28.33 4.81
C GLU A 271 -18.30 -29.22 5.53
N ARG A 272 -17.20 -29.53 4.84
CA ARG A 272 -16.10 -30.33 5.38
C ARG A 272 -15.46 -29.66 6.59
N TYR A 273 -15.24 -28.36 6.52
CA TYR A 273 -14.60 -27.58 7.58
C TYR A 273 -15.58 -27.06 8.63
N LYS A 274 -16.86 -27.42 8.56
CA LYS A 274 -17.93 -26.93 9.46
C LYS A 274 -18.05 -25.41 9.44
N LEU A 275 -17.83 -24.83 8.26
CA LEU A 275 -18.10 -23.44 7.97
C LEU A 275 -19.57 -23.26 7.59
N ASP A 276 -20.09 -22.09 7.95
CA ASP A 276 -21.46 -21.65 7.71
C ASP A 276 -21.41 -20.23 7.14
N HIS A 277 -22.54 -19.54 7.08
CA HIS A 277 -22.64 -18.16 6.64
C HIS A 277 -21.63 -17.25 7.37
N PRO A 278 -20.95 -16.30 6.68
CA PRO A 278 -19.94 -15.42 7.28
C PRO A 278 -20.39 -14.69 8.55
N SER A 279 -21.69 -14.35 8.66
CA SER A 279 -22.26 -13.72 9.87
C SER A 279 -22.09 -14.55 11.16
N HIS A 280 -21.83 -15.85 11.06
CA HIS A 280 -21.62 -16.73 12.22
C HIS A 280 -20.18 -16.69 12.75
N PHE A 281 -19.25 -16.03 12.07
CA PHE A 281 -17.85 -15.94 12.46
C PHE A 281 -17.48 -14.53 12.92
N HIS A 282 -16.94 -14.42 14.13
CA HIS A 282 -16.59 -13.16 14.78
C HIS A 282 -15.63 -12.31 13.96
N TYR A 283 -14.70 -12.92 13.24
CA TYR A 283 -13.75 -12.21 12.36
C TYR A 283 -14.38 -11.71 11.05
N LEU A 284 -15.60 -12.11 10.72
CA LEU A 284 -16.30 -11.70 9.50
C LEU A 284 -17.58 -10.90 9.77
N ASN A 285 -18.11 -10.91 11.00
CA ASN A 285 -19.41 -10.35 11.34
C ASN A 285 -19.40 -9.00 12.07
N GLN A 286 -18.23 -8.39 12.25
CA GLN A 286 -18.10 -7.03 12.80
C GLN A 286 -18.60 -5.96 11.82
N SER A 287 -18.66 -6.31 10.54
CA SER A 287 -19.31 -5.57 9.46
C SER A 287 -20.55 -6.31 8.99
N LYS A 288 -21.52 -5.57 8.45
CA LYS A 288 -22.76 -6.15 7.87
C LYS A 288 -22.64 -6.46 6.37
N ILE A 289 -21.44 -6.30 5.81
CA ILE A 289 -21.18 -6.57 4.39
C ILE A 289 -20.55 -7.95 4.21
N TYR A 290 -21.28 -8.86 3.56
CA TYR A 290 -20.83 -10.24 3.29
C TYR A 290 -20.61 -10.47 1.78
N ASP A 291 -21.49 -9.90 0.96
CA ASP A 291 -21.45 -9.97 -0.50
C ASP A 291 -21.04 -8.63 -1.12
N LEU A 292 -20.55 -8.67 -2.35
CA LEU A 292 -20.20 -7.50 -3.15
C LEU A 292 -21.07 -7.47 -4.40
N ASP A 293 -21.49 -6.27 -4.80
CA ASP A 293 -22.32 -6.09 -5.98
C ASP A 293 -21.57 -6.57 -7.24
N GLY A 294 -22.20 -7.49 -7.98
CA GLY A 294 -21.63 -8.03 -9.22
C GLY A 294 -20.50 -9.04 -9.06
N VAL A 295 -20.14 -9.46 -7.83
CA VAL A 295 -19.06 -10.44 -7.58
C VAL A 295 -19.59 -11.63 -6.77
N SER A 296 -19.50 -12.83 -7.35
CA SER A 296 -19.87 -14.07 -6.67
C SER A 296 -18.69 -14.66 -5.91
N ASN A 297 -18.77 -14.70 -4.57
CA ASN A 297 -17.74 -15.30 -3.71
C ASN A 297 -17.45 -16.78 -4.11
N ALA A 298 -18.46 -17.53 -4.56
CA ALA A 298 -18.30 -18.92 -4.99
C ALA A 298 -17.55 -19.05 -6.34
N GLU A 299 -17.81 -18.16 -7.29
CA GLU A 299 -17.08 -18.14 -8.56
C GLU A 299 -15.64 -17.69 -8.36
N GLU A 300 -15.41 -16.68 -7.51
CA GLU A 300 -14.08 -16.23 -7.14
C GLU A 300 -13.29 -17.34 -6.43
N TYR A 301 -13.92 -18.14 -5.57
CA TYR A 301 -13.28 -19.32 -4.98
C TYR A 301 -12.73 -20.30 -6.05
N ILE A 302 -13.51 -20.56 -7.10
CA ILE A 302 -13.10 -21.43 -8.21
C ILE A 302 -11.92 -20.80 -8.96
N LYS A 303 -11.95 -19.48 -9.21
CA LYS A 303 -10.82 -18.76 -9.85
C LYS A 303 -9.56 -18.84 -8.99
N THR A 304 -9.67 -18.70 -7.68
CA THR A 304 -8.54 -18.83 -6.76
C THR A 304 -7.96 -20.23 -6.77
N ARG A 305 -8.78 -21.30 -6.78
CA ARG A 305 -8.27 -22.68 -6.92
C ARG A 305 -7.55 -22.90 -8.26
N ARG A 306 -8.10 -22.40 -9.36
CA ARG A 306 -7.44 -22.46 -10.68
C ARG A 306 -6.09 -21.73 -10.68
N ALA A 307 -6.01 -20.57 -10.04
CA ALA A 307 -4.75 -19.84 -9.89
C ALA A 307 -3.73 -20.64 -9.06
N MET A 308 -4.17 -21.32 -8.00
CA MET A 308 -3.33 -22.24 -7.22
C MET A 308 -2.79 -23.40 -8.08
N ASP A 309 -3.63 -24.01 -8.92
CA ASP A 309 -3.21 -25.07 -9.85
C ASP A 309 -2.15 -24.57 -10.84
N ILE A 310 -2.34 -23.37 -11.38
CA ILE A 310 -1.41 -22.74 -12.33
C ILE A 310 -0.03 -22.49 -11.69
N VAL A 311 -0.02 -21.98 -10.46
CA VAL A 311 1.19 -21.74 -9.65
C VAL A 311 1.87 -23.06 -9.22
N GLY A 312 1.21 -24.21 -9.43
CA GLY A 312 1.76 -25.52 -9.06
C GLY A 312 1.62 -25.83 -7.57
N ILE A 313 0.62 -25.24 -6.89
CA ILE A 313 0.26 -25.61 -5.52
C ILE A 313 -0.53 -26.92 -5.59
N THR A 314 0.03 -27.97 -4.97
CA THR A 314 -0.55 -29.31 -4.99
C THR A 314 -1.94 -29.33 -4.36
N HIS A 315 -2.78 -30.28 -4.75
CA HIS A 315 -4.10 -30.43 -4.13
C HIS A 315 -3.99 -30.62 -2.61
N GLU A 316 -2.99 -31.35 -2.12
CA GLU A 316 -2.76 -31.53 -0.68
C GLU A 316 -2.42 -30.20 0.03
N ASP A 317 -1.58 -29.37 -0.58
CA ASP A 317 -1.27 -28.04 -0.08
C ASP A 317 -2.50 -27.12 -0.12
N GLN A 318 -3.30 -27.15 -1.20
CA GLN A 318 -4.56 -26.40 -1.29
C GLN A 318 -5.52 -26.74 -0.14
N GLU A 319 -5.71 -28.04 0.12
CA GLU A 319 -6.53 -28.50 1.24
C GLU A 319 -5.97 -28.06 2.59
N SER A 320 -4.63 -27.98 2.72
CA SER A 320 -3.98 -27.49 3.94
C SER A 320 -4.14 -25.98 4.13
N ILE A 321 -4.07 -25.20 3.05
CA ILE A 321 -4.31 -23.75 3.02
C ILE A 321 -5.74 -23.45 3.47
N PHE A 322 -6.75 -24.05 2.84
CA PHE A 322 -8.15 -23.78 3.16
C PHE A 322 -8.53 -24.26 4.57
N ARG A 323 -7.98 -25.39 5.00
CA ARG A 323 -8.12 -25.87 6.38
C ARG A 323 -7.53 -24.88 7.40
N THR A 324 -6.39 -24.28 7.08
CA THR A 324 -5.75 -23.26 7.92
C THR A 324 -6.61 -22.01 8.03
N LEU A 325 -7.21 -21.54 6.92
CA LEU A 325 -8.17 -20.43 6.93
C LEU A 325 -9.41 -20.75 7.77
N ALA A 326 -9.98 -21.96 7.61
CA ALA A 326 -11.11 -22.40 8.41
C ALA A 326 -10.75 -22.44 9.91
N ALA A 327 -9.55 -22.93 10.25
CA ALA A 327 -9.07 -22.95 11.63
C ALA A 327 -9.00 -21.55 12.25
N ILE A 328 -8.57 -20.54 11.48
CA ILE A 328 -8.58 -19.12 11.90
C ILE A 328 -10.01 -18.64 12.19
N LEU A 329 -10.98 -18.97 11.34
CA LEU A 329 -12.38 -18.60 11.55
C LEU A 329 -12.98 -19.23 12.81
N HIS A 330 -12.73 -20.53 13.04
CA HIS A 330 -13.14 -21.18 14.27
C HIS A 330 -12.44 -20.61 15.49
N LEU A 331 -11.14 -20.30 15.39
CA LEU A 331 -10.37 -19.67 16.47
C LEU A 331 -11.03 -18.37 16.92
N GLY A 332 -11.46 -17.51 16.00
CA GLY A 332 -12.13 -16.23 16.31
C GLY A 332 -13.44 -16.34 17.11
N ASN A 333 -14.11 -17.49 17.06
CA ASN A 333 -15.35 -17.75 17.81
C ASN A 333 -15.12 -18.35 19.22
N ILE A 334 -13.87 -18.52 19.63
CA ILE A 334 -13.56 -18.93 21.00
C ILE A 334 -13.72 -17.72 21.91
N GLU A 335 -14.68 -17.80 22.83
CA GLU A 335 -14.92 -16.82 23.88
C GLU A 335 -14.37 -17.35 25.21
N PHE A 336 -13.87 -16.42 26.03
CA PHE A 336 -13.29 -16.72 27.33
C PHE A 336 -14.15 -16.13 28.45
N SER A 337 -14.23 -16.85 29.57
CA SER A 337 -14.85 -16.41 30.82
C SER A 337 -13.83 -16.46 31.96
N PRO A 338 -14.03 -15.69 33.05
CA PRO A 338 -13.15 -15.74 34.21
C PRO A 338 -12.99 -17.17 34.73
N GLY A 339 -11.75 -17.55 35.03
CA GLY A 339 -11.41 -18.85 35.60
C GLY A 339 -11.62 -18.89 37.12
N LYS A 340 -10.99 -19.87 37.77
CA LYS A 340 -11.07 -20.03 39.23
C LYS A 340 -10.25 -18.96 39.97
N GLU A 341 -9.13 -18.56 39.38
CA GLU A 341 -8.26 -17.50 39.90
C GLU A 341 -8.61 -16.17 39.22
N HIS A 342 -8.43 -15.05 39.93
CA HIS A 342 -8.78 -13.71 39.44
C HIS A 342 -8.14 -13.36 38.09
N ASP A 343 -6.87 -13.77 37.89
CA ASP A 343 -6.09 -13.47 36.69
C ASP A 343 -6.10 -14.64 35.67
N SER A 344 -7.08 -15.55 35.77
CA SER A 344 -7.19 -16.72 34.91
C SER A 344 -8.43 -16.69 34.02
N SER A 345 -8.37 -17.41 32.90
CA SER A 345 -9.45 -17.55 31.94
C SER A 345 -9.71 -19.01 31.60
N VAL A 346 -10.95 -19.31 31.24
CA VAL A 346 -11.40 -20.61 30.73
C VAL A 346 -12.33 -20.38 29.53
N VAL A 347 -12.57 -21.42 28.74
CA VAL A 347 -13.52 -21.35 27.62
C VAL A 347 -14.94 -21.18 28.14
N SER A 348 -15.65 -20.17 27.63
CA SER A 348 -16.90 -19.66 28.23
C SER A 348 -18.07 -20.63 28.17
N ASN A 349 -18.31 -21.27 27.03
CA ASN A 349 -19.53 -22.02 26.77
C ASN A 349 -19.30 -23.21 25.81
N GLN A 350 -20.33 -24.04 25.63
CA GLN A 350 -20.25 -25.24 24.79
C GLN A 350 -20.01 -24.90 23.30
N LYS A 351 -20.51 -23.75 22.82
CA LYS A 351 -20.27 -23.27 21.45
C LYS A 351 -18.79 -22.94 21.25
N SER A 352 -18.16 -22.24 22.19
CA SER A 352 -16.73 -21.94 22.15
C SER A 352 -15.87 -23.20 22.31
N ARG A 353 -16.31 -24.20 23.10
CA ARG A 353 -15.65 -25.51 23.14
C ARG A 353 -15.72 -26.24 21.79
N PHE A 354 -16.86 -26.21 21.11
CA PHE A 354 -16.98 -26.75 19.75
C PHE A 354 -16.01 -26.05 18.80
N HIS A 355 -15.96 -24.71 18.81
CA HIS A 355 -15.02 -23.96 17.97
C HIS A 355 -13.55 -24.25 18.32
N MET A 356 -13.22 -24.39 19.60
CA MET A 356 -11.87 -24.79 20.03
C MET A 356 -11.49 -26.20 19.56
N GLN A 357 -12.39 -27.16 19.70
CA GLN A 357 -12.17 -28.53 19.23
C GLN A 357 -12.01 -28.57 17.70
N MET A 358 -12.83 -27.79 16.99
CA MET A 358 -12.72 -27.67 15.54
C MET A 358 -11.40 -27.02 15.12
N ALA A 359 -11.02 -25.90 15.75
CA ALA A 359 -9.73 -25.25 15.50
C ALA A 359 -8.55 -26.20 15.75
N ALA A 360 -8.54 -26.94 16.87
CA ALA A 360 -7.51 -27.94 17.16
C ALA A 360 -7.47 -29.07 16.12
N SER A 361 -8.64 -29.57 15.70
CA SER A 361 -8.75 -30.60 14.67
C SER A 361 -8.24 -30.13 13.31
N LEU A 362 -8.57 -28.90 12.91
CA LEU A 362 -8.15 -28.30 11.64
C LEU A 362 -6.66 -27.95 11.65
N PHE A 363 -6.14 -27.39 12.75
CA PHE A 363 -4.70 -27.21 12.96
C PHE A 363 -3.96 -28.54 13.14
N MET A 364 -4.66 -29.66 13.34
CA MET A 364 -4.12 -30.98 13.65
C MET A 364 -3.14 -30.95 14.84
N CYS A 365 -3.48 -30.17 15.88
CA CYS A 365 -2.73 -30.03 17.12
C CYS A 365 -3.53 -30.56 18.32
N ASP A 366 -2.86 -30.69 19.47
CA ASP A 366 -3.52 -31.12 20.69
C ASP A 366 -4.43 -30.01 21.26
N MET A 367 -5.68 -30.37 21.59
CA MET A 367 -6.67 -29.40 22.08
C MET A 367 -6.29 -28.81 23.44
N ASN A 368 -5.72 -29.62 24.34
CA ASN A 368 -5.31 -29.13 25.67
C ASN A 368 -4.09 -28.23 25.54
N PHE A 369 -3.18 -28.54 24.61
CA PHE A 369 -2.05 -27.68 24.32
C PHE A 369 -2.49 -26.35 23.71
N LEU A 370 -3.45 -26.36 22.76
CA LEU A 370 -4.05 -25.13 22.24
C LEU A 370 -4.68 -24.30 23.36
N LEU A 371 -5.44 -24.93 24.26
CA LEU A 371 -6.04 -24.24 25.42
C LEU A 371 -4.96 -23.62 26.33
N ALA A 372 -3.92 -24.38 26.67
CA ALA A 372 -2.82 -23.89 27.49
C ALA A 372 -2.10 -22.72 26.81
N THR A 373 -1.83 -22.82 25.50
CA THR A 373 -1.21 -21.77 24.70
C THR A 373 -2.04 -20.48 24.68
N LEU A 374 -3.37 -20.58 24.68
CA LEU A 374 -4.27 -19.41 24.66
C LEU A 374 -4.44 -18.76 26.05
N CYS A 375 -4.52 -19.57 27.10
CA CYS A 375 -4.86 -19.11 28.46
C CYS A 375 -3.66 -18.93 29.40
N THR A 376 -2.43 -19.24 28.96
CA THR A 376 -1.22 -19.09 29.77
C THR A 376 -0.08 -18.46 28.98
N ARG A 377 0.91 -17.92 29.69
CA ARG A 377 2.13 -17.38 29.10
C ARG A 377 3.34 -17.79 29.92
N THR A 378 4.36 -18.29 29.24
CA THR A 378 5.64 -18.66 29.84
C THR A 378 6.56 -17.45 29.84
N ILE A 379 7.02 -17.08 31.02
CA ILE A 379 7.96 -15.99 31.24
C ILE A 379 9.29 -16.61 31.61
N GLN A 380 10.30 -16.40 30.76
CA GLN A 380 11.67 -16.80 31.05
C GLN A 380 12.28 -15.82 32.06
N THR A 381 12.62 -16.32 33.24
CA THR A 381 13.34 -15.56 34.26
C THR A 381 14.75 -16.09 34.43
N ARG A 382 15.62 -15.37 35.14
CA ARG A 382 16.98 -15.84 35.46
C ARG A 382 17.00 -17.14 36.27
N GLU A 383 15.90 -17.45 36.95
CA GLU A 383 15.74 -18.60 37.85
C GLU A 383 14.96 -19.75 37.21
N GLY A 384 14.50 -19.60 35.97
CA GLY A 384 13.74 -20.61 35.21
C GLY A 384 12.49 -20.06 34.54
N SER A 385 11.74 -20.96 33.89
CA SER A 385 10.48 -20.63 33.21
C SER A 385 9.30 -20.62 34.18
N ILE A 386 8.60 -19.50 34.29
CA ILE A 386 7.38 -19.37 35.10
C ILE A 386 6.17 -19.32 34.16
N VAL A 387 5.16 -20.15 34.41
CA VAL A 387 3.90 -20.11 33.65
C VAL A 387 2.91 -19.22 34.39
N LYS A 388 2.46 -18.15 33.74
CA LYS A 388 1.46 -17.21 34.25
C LYS A 388 0.12 -17.45 33.56
N ALA A 389 -0.97 -17.52 34.33
CA ALA A 389 -2.33 -17.51 33.78
C ALA A 389 -2.65 -16.14 33.13
N LEU A 390 -3.49 -16.17 32.10
CA LEU A 390 -3.98 -14.98 31.41
C LEU A 390 -5.45 -14.76 31.75
N ASP A 391 -5.81 -13.50 32.04
CA ASP A 391 -7.20 -13.09 32.16
C ASP A 391 -7.92 -13.17 30.80
N CYS A 392 -9.23 -12.88 30.79
CA CYS A 392 -10.05 -13.01 29.58
C CYS A 392 -9.57 -12.09 28.44
N ASN A 393 -9.21 -10.85 28.75
CA ASN A 393 -8.79 -9.88 27.75
C ASN A 393 -7.44 -10.25 27.15
N ALA A 394 -6.50 -10.68 28.01
CA ALA A 394 -5.21 -11.19 27.59
C ALA A 394 -5.33 -12.47 26.76
N ALA A 395 -6.25 -13.39 27.10
CA ALA A 395 -6.52 -14.59 26.32
C ALA A 395 -7.11 -14.27 24.93
N VAL A 396 -8.04 -13.30 24.85
CA VAL A 396 -8.57 -12.78 23.56
C VAL A 396 -7.44 -12.18 22.72
N ALA A 397 -6.61 -11.31 23.30
CA ALA A 397 -5.47 -10.72 22.59
C ALA A 397 -4.47 -11.78 22.11
N ASN A 398 -4.26 -12.84 22.90
CA ASN A 398 -3.36 -13.94 22.56
C ASN A 398 -3.92 -14.82 21.43
N ARG A 399 -5.23 -15.13 21.47
CA ARG A 399 -5.99 -15.76 20.37
C ARG A 399 -5.86 -14.97 19.06
N ASP A 400 -6.06 -13.66 19.14
CA ASP A 400 -5.97 -12.78 17.98
C ASP A 400 -4.53 -12.68 17.45
N ALA A 401 -3.52 -12.69 18.35
CA ALA A 401 -2.12 -12.76 17.95
C ALA A 401 -1.78 -14.06 17.23
N LEU A 402 -2.33 -15.20 17.66
CA LEU A 402 -2.19 -16.49 16.97
C LEU A 402 -2.80 -16.42 15.57
N ALA A 403 -4.05 -15.97 15.43
CA ALA A 403 -4.73 -15.81 14.15
C ALA A 403 -3.93 -14.97 13.14
N LYS A 404 -3.47 -13.78 13.58
CA LYS A 404 -2.65 -12.88 12.78
C LYS A 404 -1.32 -13.51 12.34
N THR A 405 -0.66 -14.24 13.25
CA THR A 405 0.62 -14.88 12.96
C THR A 405 0.46 -16.00 11.94
N VAL A 406 -0.56 -16.85 12.09
CA VAL A 406 -0.85 -17.93 11.15
C VAL A 406 -1.13 -17.35 9.76
N TYR A 407 -2.01 -16.36 9.67
CA TYR A 407 -2.36 -15.74 8.38
C TYR A 407 -1.16 -15.10 7.71
N ALA A 408 -0.33 -14.37 8.46
CA ALA A 408 0.86 -13.72 7.91
C ALA A 408 1.84 -14.75 7.33
N ARG A 409 2.13 -15.84 8.06
CA ARG A 409 3.04 -16.88 7.57
C ARG A 409 2.46 -17.66 6.40
N LEU A 410 1.15 -17.87 6.38
CA LEU A 410 0.46 -18.45 5.23
C LEU A 410 0.61 -17.57 3.99
N PHE A 411 0.43 -16.26 4.14
CA PHE A 411 0.62 -15.30 3.05
C PHE A 411 2.07 -15.28 2.55
N ASP A 412 3.05 -15.23 3.45
CA ASP A 412 4.47 -15.28 3.09
C ASP A 412 4.80 -16.58 2.32
N TRP A 413 4.26 -17.72 2.75
CA TRP A 413 4.43 -19.01 2.06
C TRP A 413 3.81 -18.99 0.64
N LEU A 414 2.65 -18.38 0.47
CA LEU A 414 2.01 -18.25 -0.84
C LEU A 414 2.88 -17.40 -1.79
N VAL A 415 3.42 -16.29 -1.30
CA VAL A 415 4.33 -15.43 -2.07
C VAL A 415 5.60 -16.19 -2.46
N ASP A 416 6.18 -16.96 -1.54
CA ASP A 416 7.35 -17.82 -1.82
C ASP A 416 7.04 -18.89 -2.86
N LYS A 417 5.85 -19.50 -2.83
CA LYS A 417 5.43 -20.47 -3.85
C LYS A 417 5.23 -19.83 -5.21
N ILE A 418 4.61 -18.65 -5.27
CA ILE A 418 4.46 -17.88 -6.51
C ILE A 418 5.85 -17.56 -7.08
N ASN A 419 6.77 -17.07 -6.26
CA ASN A 419 8.15 -16.78 -6.68
C ASN A 419 8.87 -17.99 -7.27
N ARG A 420 8.71 -19.17 -6.66
CA ARG A 420 9.28 -20.42 -7.19
C ARG A 420 8.63 -20.84 -8.50
N SER A 421 7.33 -20.60 -8.68
CA SER A 421 6.60 -20.92 -9.91
C SER A 421 6.94 -19.99 -11.06
N VAL A 422 7.13 -18.70 -10.77
CA VAL A 422 7.45 -17.67 -11.78
C VAL A 422 8.88 -17.83 -12.31
N GLY A 423 9.80 -18.32 -11.47
CA GLY A 423 11.19 -18.54 -11.84
C GLY A 423 12.02 -17.25 -11.78
N GLN A 424 12.98 -17.22 -10.85
CA GLN A 424 13.94 -16.12 -10.72
C GLN A 424 15.22 -16.45 -11.47
N ASP A 425 15.69 -15.53 -12.30
CA ASP A 425 17.03 -15.54 -12.85
C ASP A 425 17.98 -14.86 -11.86
N LEU A 426 18.71 -15.68 -11.10
CA LEU A 426 19.71 -15.22 -10.14
C LEU A 426 20.97 -14.65 -10.81
N THR A 427 21.14 -14.85 -12.11
CA THR A 427 22.30 -14.36 -12.88
C THR A 427 22.04 -13.01 -13.54
N SER A 428 20.77 -12.61 -13.67
CA SER A 428 20.37 -11.33 -14.25
C SER A 428 21.03 -10.15 -13.51
N GLN A 429 21.59 -9.23 -14.29
CA GLN A 429 22.23 -8.00 -13.80
C GLN A 429 21.36 -6.76 -14.04
N ILE A 430 20.31 -6.88 -14.85
CA ILE A 430 19.43 -5.78 -15.26
C ILE A 430 17.97 -6.18 -15.07
N GLN A 431 17.20 -5.31 -14.45
CA GLN A 431 15.80 -5.56 -14.13
C GLN A 431 14.98 -4.27 -14.21
N ILE A 432 13.67 -4.42 -14.41
CA ILE A 432 12.69 -3.34 -14.28
C ILE A 432 11.78 -3.64 -13.10
N GLY A 433 11.83 -2.78 -12.08
CA GLY A 433 11.01 -2.88 -10.88
C GLY A 433 9.70 -2.09 -11.01
N LEU A 434 8.57 -2.74 -10.76
CA LEU A 434 7.26 -2.12 -10.74
C LEU A 434 6.76 -2.06 -9.29
N LEU A 435 6.61 -0.85 -8.75
CA LEU A 435 6.06 -0.66 -7.40
C LEU A 435 4.58 -0.32 -7.46
N ASP A 436 3.75 -1.23 -6.97
CA ASP A 436 2.31 -1.05 -6.70
C ASP A 436 2.10 -1.08 -5.19
N ILE A 437 1.98 0.11 -4.59
CA ILE A 437 1.78 0.28 -3.15
C ILE A 437 0.52 1.09 -2.89
N TYR A 438 -0.07 0.87 -1.72
CA TYR A 438 -1.15 1.69 -1.19
C TYR A 438 -0.86 3.18 -1.31
N GLY A 439 -1.90 3.93 -1.69
CA GLY A 439 -1.88 5.37 -1.59
C GLY A 439 -1.96 5.84 -0.14
N PHE A 440 -1.85 7.16 0.03
CA PHE A 440 -2.07 7.83 1.31
C PHE A 440 -3.49 7.54 1.86
N GLU A 441 -3.61 7.27 3.16
CA GLU A 441 -4.88 6.92 3.81
C GLU A 441 -5.24 7.95 4.89
N CYS A 442 -6.47 8.49 4.80
CA CYS A 442 -7.06 9.32 5.84
C CYS A 442 -8.52 8.89 6.05
N PHE A 443 -8.76 8.21 7.16
CA PHE A 443 -10.06 7.72 7.60
C PHE A 443 -10.55 8.48 8.84
N LYS A 444 -11.80 8.22 9.24
CA LYS A 444 -12.36 8.74 10.49
C LYS A 444 -11.60 8.24 11.73
N HIS A 445 -11.07 7.02 11.65
CA HIS A 445 -10.33 6.35 12.72
C HIS A 445 -9.03 5.80 12.12
N ASN A 446 -7.89 6.46 12.38
CA ASN A 446 -6.58 6.03 11.87
C ASN A 446 -5.78 5.40 13.01
N SER A 447 -5.23 4.22 12.75
CA SER A 447 -4.47 3.44 13.72
C SER A 447 -2.98 3.37 13.31
N PHE A 448 -2.19 2.57 14.03
CA PHE A 448 -0.79 2.29 13.75
C PHE A 448 -0.54 1.84 12.29
N GLU A 449 -1.47 1.12 11.68
CA GLU A 449 -1.38 0.66 10.29
C GLU A 449 -1.40 1.84 9.31
N GLN A 450 -2.36 2.75 9.45
CA GLN A 450 -2.40 3.99 8.66
C GLN A 450 -1.14 4.83 8.92
N PHE A 451 -0.64 4.88 10.15
CA PHE A 451 0.62 5.56 10.45
C PHE A 451 1.80 4.97 9.65
N CYS A 452 1.93 3.65 9.58
CA CYS A 452 2.95 2.99 8.75
C CYS A 452 2.75 3.23 7.24
N ILE A 453 1.50 3.16 6.75
CA ILE A 453 1.16 3.40 5.33
C ILE A 453 1.49 4.85 4.94
N ASN A 454 1.10 5.82 5.77
CA ASN A 454 1.35 7.23 5.51
C ASN A 454 2.84 7.57 5.65
N PHE A 455 3.56 6.94 6.57
CA PHE A 455 5.03 7.04 6.64
C PHE A 455 5.70 6.47 5.37
N ALA A 456 5.21 5.36 4.82
CA ALA A 456 5.66 4.84 3.52
C ALA A 456 5.46 5.86 2.39
N ASN A 457 4.27 6.49 2.36
CA ASN A 457 3.92 7.49 1.35
C ASN A 457 4.75 8.78 1.52
N GLU A 458 5.04 9.23 2.74
CA GLU A 458 5.98 10.33 2.98
C GLU A 458 7.37 10.03 2.44
N LYS A 459 7.84 8.80 2.63
CA LYS A 459 9.14 8.37 2.10
C LYS A 459 9.16 8.35 0.57
N LEU A 460 8.08 7.91 -0.07
CA LEU A 460 7.94 7.94 -1.53
C LEU A 460 7.85 9.38 -2.05
N GLN A 461 7.12 10.25 -1.36
CA GLN A 461 7.05 11.67 -1.70
C GLN A 461 8.41 12.33 -1.58
N GLN A 462 9.20 11.99 -0.55
CA GLN A 462 10.53 12.56 -0.42
C GLN A 462 11.48 12.05 -1.50
N HIS A 463 11.40 10.75 -1.82
CA HIS A 463 12.14 10.18 -2.93
C HIS A 463 11.78 10.86 -4.26
N PHE A 464 10.50 11.12 -4.51
CA PHE A 464 10.04 11.91 -5.66
C PHE A 464 10.62 13.33 -5.64
N ASN A 465 10.54 14.03 -4.51
CA ASN A 465 11.07 15.38 -4.37
C ASN A 465 12.59 15.44 -4.62
N GLU A 466 13.33 14.46 -4.10
CA GLU A 466 14.76 14.32 -4.33
C GLU A 466 15.08 14.13 -5.82
N HIS A 467 14.33 13.28 -6.51
CA HIS A 467 14.60 12.97 -7.92
C HIS A 467 14.18 14.09 -8.87
N VAL A 468 12.99 14.65 -8.69
CA VAL A 468 12.44 15.67 -9.59
C VAL A 468 13.04 17.04 -9.32
N PHE A 469 13.27 17.42 -8.06
CA PHE A 469 13.75 18.78 -7.76
C PHE A 469 15.23 18.81 -7.41
N LYS A 470 15.68 18.00 -6.45
CA LYS A 470 17.04 18.13 -5.91
C LYS A 470 18.10 17.68 -6.90
N MET A 471 17.91 16.53 -7.56
CA MET A 471 18.87 16.02 -8.54
C MET A 471 18.89 16.84 -9.83
N GLU A 472 17.74 17.33 -10.29
CA GLU A 472 17.67 18.16 -11.50
C GLU A 472 18.36 19.52 -11.31
N GLN A 473 18.18 20.15 -10.13
CA GLN A 473 18.90 21.37 -9.78
C GLN A 473 20.41 21.16 -9.64
N GLU A 474 20.83 20.02 -9.09
CA GLU A 474 22.24 19.66 -8.99
C GLU A 474 22.88 19.44 -10.38
N GLU A 475 22.11 18.95 -11.35
CA GLU A 475 22.56 18.82 -12.74
C GLU A 475 22.71 20.20 -13.41
N TYR A 476 21.75 21.11 -13.25
CA TYR A 476 21.88 22.50 -13.75
C TYR A 476 23.11 23.20 -13.16
N ARG A 477 23.41 22.94 -11.88
CA ARG A 477 24.61 23.45 -11.21
C ARG A 477 25.89 22.89 -11.85
N LYS A 478 25.93 21.58 -12.15
CA LYS A 478 27.07 20.94 -12.82
C LYS A 478 27.27 21.42 -14.25
N GLU A 479 26.17 21.68 -14.98
CA GLU A 479 26.20 22.21 -16.35
C GLU A 479 26.45 23.73 -16.40
N GLU A 480 26.70 24.37 -15.25
CA GLU A 480 26.94 25.82 -15.11
C GLU A 480 25.81 26.68 -15.70
N ILE A 481 24.58 26.16 -15.70
CA ILE A 481 23.40 26.89 -16.16
C ILE A 481 23.02 27.89 -15.08
N ASN A 482 22.94 29.18 -15.46
CA ASN A 482 22.52 30.24 -14.57
C ASN A 482 21.02 30.10 -14.25
N TRP A 483 20.71 29.37 -13.20
CA TRP A 483 19.35 29.03 -12.77
C TRP A 483 19.08 29.53 -11.35
N SER A 484 17.89 30.10 -11.12
CA SER A 484 17.43 30.46 -9.79
C SER A 484 16.85 29.24 -9.07
N TYR A 485 17.31 28.98 -7.84
CA TYR A 485 16.80 27.88 -7.01
C TYR A 485 15.27 27.92 -6.92
N ILE A 486 14.62 26.80 -7.25
CA ILE A 486 13.16 26.68 -7.12
C ILE A 486 12.87 26.23 -5.70
N GLU A 487 12.15 27.07 -4.94
CA GLU A 487 11.57 26.66 -3.68
C GLU A 487 10.42 25.66 -3.93
N PHE A 488 10.53 24.48 -3.34
CA PHE A 488 9.48 23.47 -3.32
C PHE A 488 9.20 23.06 -1.88
N ILE A 489 8.05 22.43 -1.65
CA ILE A 489 7.65 21.96 -0.32
C ILE A 489 8.38 20.63 -0.04
N ASP A 490 9.48 20.70 0.71
CA ASP A 490 10.17 19.53 1.24
C ASP A 490 9.38 18.95 2.43
N ASN A 491 9.37 17.63 2.55
CA ASN A 491 8.71 16.87 3.62
C ASN A 491 9.72 16.15 4.55
N GLN A 492 11.01 16.49 4.45
CA GLN A 492 12.06 15.94 5.32
C GLN A 492 11.79 16.19 6.81
N ASP A 493 11.15 17.30 7.17
CA ASP A 493 10.81 17.64 8.55
C ASP A 493 9.82 16.65 9.18
N VAL A 494 8.82 16.20 8.40
CA VAL A 494 7.87 15.15 8.82
C VAL A 494 8.57 13.80 8.95
N LEU A 495 9.47 13.46 8.02
CA LEU A 495 10.26 12.23 8.10
C LEU A 495 11.16 12.23 9.33
N ASP A 496 11.86 13.33 9.60
CA ASP A 496 12.71 13.48 10.78
C ASP A 496 11.91 13.32 12.07
N LEU A 497 10.72 13.93 12.16
CA LEU A 497 9.80 13.73 13.27
C LEU A 497 9.50 12.23 13.49
N ILE A 498 9.18 11.50 12.42
CA ILE A 498 8.76 10.10 12.50
C ILE A 498 9.92 9.15 12.84
N GLU A 499 11.06 9.29 12.18
CA GLU A 499 12.06 8.20 12.12
C GLU A 499 13.48 8.56 12.59
N LYS A 500 13.78 9.83 12.88
CA LYS A 500 15.14 10.26 13.22
C LYS A 500 15.62 9.57 14.49
N LYS A 501 16.91 9.20 14.50
CA LYS A 501 17.58 8.67 15.69
C LYS A 501 18.46 9.77 16.30
N PRO A 502 18.56 9.86 17.64
CA PRO A 502 17.98 8.96 18.64
C PRO A 502 16.52 9.26 19.01
N ILE A 503 15.99 10.42 18.64
CA ILE A 503 14.65 10.88 19.06
C ILE A 503 13.77 11.06 17.82
N GLY A 504 12.73 10.23 17.71
CA GLY A 504 11.71 10.18 16.65
C GLY A 504 10.51 9.37 17.13
N ILE A 505 9.32 9.53 16.51
CA ILE A 505 8.10 8.81 16.95
C ILE A 505 8.33 7.30 17.03
N ILE A 506 8.94 6.70 16.01
CA ILE A 506 9.24 5.26 15.98
C ILE A 506 10.22 4.87 17.10
N ALA A 507 11.24 5.69 17.36
CA ALA A 507 12.21 5.41 18.42
C ALA A 507 11.56 5.46 19.81
N LEU A 508 10.70 6.44 20.07
CA LEU A 508 9.93 6.55 21.32
C LEU A 508 8.93 5.40 21.46
N LEU A 509 8.32 4.96 20.36
CA LEU A 509 7.41 3.82 20.36
C LEU A 509 8.16 2.51 20.64
N ASP A 510 9.34 2.33 20.07
CA ASP A 510 10.21 1.17 20.31
C ASP A 510 10.68 1.12 21.76
N GLU A 511 11.06 2.26 22.33
CA GLU A 511 11.37 2.40 23.75
C GLU A 511 10.16 1.99 24.60
N ALA A 512 8.97 2.54 24.33
CA ALA A 512 7.75 2.19 25.04
C ALA A 512 7.42 0.69 24.95
N CYS A 513 7.69 0.07 23.81
CA CYS A 513 7.50 -1.37 23.62
C CYS A 513 8.42 -2.21 24.51
N MET A 514 9.67 -1.79 24.72
CA MET A 514 10.65 -2.51 25.55
C MET A 514 10.35 -2.45 27.06
N PHE A 515 9.63 -1.42 27.52
CA PHE A 515 9.29 -1.24 28.94
C PHE A 515 7.94 -1.90 29.29
N PRO A 516 7.88 -2.92 30.17
CA PRO A 516 6.66 -3.68 30.44
C PRO A 516 5.49 -2.86 31.01
N LYS A 517 5.78 -1.77 31.72
CA LYS A 517 4.77 -0.90 32.35
C LYS A 517 4.32 0.29 31.47
N SER A 518 4.86 0.41 30.26
CA SER A 518 4.44 1.49 29.35
C SER A 518 3.00 1.29 28.90
N THR A 519 2.22 2.36 28.95
CA THR A 519 0.86 2.47 28.40
C THR A 519 0.84 3.48 27.25
N HIS A 520 -0.21 3.45 26.43
CA HIS A 520 -0.43 4.44 25.37
C HIS A 520 -0.39 5.89 25.92
N THR A 521 -0.91 6.12 27.14
CA THR A 521 -0.81 7.41 27.84
C THR A 521 0.64 7.81 28.11
N THR A 522 1.46 6.91 28.66
CA THR A 522 2.88 7.23 28.92
C THR A 522 3.67 7.48 27.64
N PHE A 523 3.35 6.76 26.56
CA PHE A 523 3.93 7.00 25.24
C PHE A 523 3.54 8.37 24.70
N SER A 524 2.25 8.71 24.73
CA SER A 524 1.75 10.01 24.26
C SER A 524 2.31 11.18 25.05
N MET A 525 2.40 11.05 26.39
CA MET A 525 3.08 12.04 27.24
C MET A 525 4.53 12.27 26.81
N LYS A 526 5.31 11.19 26.61
CA LYS A 526 6.70 11.29 26.13
C LYS A 526 6.79 11.90 24.74
N LEU A 527 5.89 11.51 23.83
CA LEU A 527 5.81 12.05 22.47
C LEU A 527 5.66 13.57 22.51
N PHE A 528 4.68 14.08 23.25
CA PHE A 528 4.46 15.52 23.33
C PHE A 528 5.50 16.26 24.17
N GLN A 529 6.13 15.62 25.16
CA GLN A 529 7.27 16.22 25.88
C GLN A 529 8.47 16.49 24.95
N ASN A 530 8.71 15.60 23.99
CA ASN A 530 9.83 15.75 23.05
C ASN A 530 9.50 16.66 21.86
N PHE A 531 8.23 16.73 21.43
CA PHE A 531 7.84 17.36 20.16
C PHE A 531 6.73 18.42 20.28
N CYS A 532 6.43 18.97 21.47
CA CYS A 532 5.35 19.95 21.65
C CYS A 532 5.44 21.21 20.77
N ALA A 533 6.66 21.61 20.39
CA ALA A 533 6.91 22.77 19.54
C ALA A 533 7.05 22.43 18.06
N HIS A 534 6.93 21.16 17.66
CA HIS A 534 7.14 20.74 16.29
C HIS A 534 5.94 21.17 15.42
N PRO A 535 6.13 21.93 14.32
CA PRO A 535 5.03 22.50 13.53
C PRO A 535 4.14 21.44 12.87
N ARG A 536 4.66 20.23 12.71
CA ARG A 536 3.94 19.09 12.10
C ARG A 536 3.19 18.22 13.09
N LEU A 537 3.31 18.44 14.41
CA LEU A 537 2.66 17.62 15.43
C LEU A 537 1.68 18.45 16.26
N GLU A 538 0.43 18.02 16.31
CA GLU A 538 -0.64 18.67 17.08
C GLU A 538 -1.26 17.68 18.06
N ARG A 539 -1.71 18.17 19.22
CA ARG A 539 -2.58 17.42 20.14
C ARG A 539 -4.02 17.47 19.63
N GLU A 540 -4.72 16.35 19.72
CA GLU A 540 -6.16 16.35 19.43
C GLU A 540 -6.92 17.11 20.55
N LYS A 541 -7.95 17.88 20.19
CA LYS A 541 -8.64 18.76 21.16
C LYS A 541 -9.46 17.98 22.19
N PHE A 542 -9.99 16.83 21.78
CA PHE A 542 -10.93 16.02 22.57
C PHE A 542 -10.31 14.71 23.07
N SER A 543 -9.01 14.52 22.88
CA SER A 543 -8.28 13.33 23.33
C SER A 543 -6.94 13.73 23.95
N GLU A 544 -6.67 13.26 25.16
CA GLU A 544 -5.40 13.55 25.85
C GLU A 544 -4.22 12.74 25.29
N THR A 545 -4.52 11.66 24.55
CA THR A 545 -3.53 10.67 24.10
C THR A 545 -3.32 10.70 22.60
N ASP A 546 -4.32 11.08 21.81
CA ASP A 546 -4.23 11.09 20.35
C ASP A 546 -3.41 12.27 19.81
N PHE A 547 -2.78 12.05 18.67
CA PHE A 547 -1.94 13.04 18.02
C PHE A 547 -2.28 13.17 16.54
N THR A 548 -2.09 14.37 16.02
CA THR A 548 -2.31 14.72 14.62
C THR A 548 -0.98 15.06 13.97
N ILE A 549 -0.68 14.43 12.83
CA ILE A 549 0.49 14.76 12.00
C ILE A 549 0.03 15.50 10.75
N SER A 550 0.71 16.61 10.44
CA SER A 550 0.53 17.35 9.19
C SER A 550 1.42 16.77 8.08
N HIS A 551 0.91 15.75 7.39
CA HIS A 551 1.60 15.10 6.27
C HIS A 551 1.60 15.97 5.00
N TYR A 552 2.33 15.55 3.95
CA TYR A 552 2.33 16.21 2.64
C TYR A 552 0.93 16.28 2.02
N ALA A 553 0.11 15.23 2.22
CA ALA A 553 -1.25 15.13 1.68
C ALA A 553 -2.33 15.71 2.62
N GLY A 554 -1.96 16.20 3.81
CA GLY A 554 -2.88 16.80 4.76
C GLY A 554 -2.75 16.28 6.20
N LYS A 555 -3.65 16.75 7.07
CA LYS A 555 -3.65 16.38 8.49
C LYS A 555 -4.32 15.03 8.72
N VAL A 556 -3.67 14.17 9.50
CA VAL A 556 -4.21 12.87 9.91
C VAL A 556 -4.08 12.70 11.41
N THR A 557 -5.21 12.41 12.07
CA THR A 557 -5.30 12.14 13.51
C THR A 557 -5.20 10.64 13.76
N TYR A 558 -4.25 10.23 14.61
CA TYR A 558 -3.97 8.85 14.95
C TYR A 558 -4.40 8.50 16.37
N GLN A 559 -5.13 7.40 16.51
CA GLN A 559 -5.62 6.88 17.78
C GLN A 559 -4.55 6.03 18.47
N THR A 560 -4.08 6.44 19.64
CA THR A 560 -2.88 5.86 20.25
C THR A 560 -3.11 4.59 21.07
N ASP A 561 -4.36 4.27 21.42
CA ASP A 561 -4.73 3.21 22.37
C ASP A 561 -4.03 1.87 22.12
N THR A 562 -3.89 1.49 20.85
CA THR A 562 -3.34 0.18 20.43
C THR A 562 -1.95 0.26 19.81
N PHE A 563 -1.31 1.43 19.78
CA PHE A 563 -0.01 1.62 19.09
C PHE A 563 1.10 0.72 19.65
N ILE A 564 1.23 0.66 20.98
CA ILE A 564 2.29 -0.13 21.63
C ILE A 564 2.07 -1.63 21.37
N ASP A 565 0.85 -2.12 21.52
CA ASP A 565 0.53 -3.53 21.33
C ASP A 565 0.72 -3.97 19.88
N LYS A 566 0.33 -3.11 18.93
CA LYS A 566 0.53 -3.34 17.50
C LYS A 566 2.00 -3.28 17.09
N ASN A 567 2.80 -2.39 17.66
CA ASN A 567 4.22 -2.26 17.33
C ASN A 567 5.10 -3.36 17.97
N ARG A 568 4.65 -3.95 19.09
CA ARG A 568 5.37 -5.02 19.81
C ARG A 568 5.55 -6.29 19.00
N ASP A 569 4.62 -6.65 18.11
CA ASP A 569 4.57 -7.87 17.25
C ASP A 569 5.50 -8.99 17.72
N TYR A 570 5.23 -9.48 18.94
CA TYR A 570 5.95 -10.59 19.51
C TYR A 570 5.48 -11.87 18.83
N VAL A 571 6.41 -12.58 18.22
CA VAL A 571 6.21 -14.01 17.96
C VAL A 571 6.16 -14.69 19.32
N VAL A 572 4.96 -15.06 19.75
CA VAL A 572 4.75 -15.82 20.99
C VAL A 572 5.33 -17.21 20.78
N VAL A 573 6.34 -17.57 21.56
CA VAL A 573 7.10 -18.82 21.39
C VAL A 573 6.17 -20.03 21.53
N GLU A 574 5.16 -19.93 22.39
CA GLU A 574 4.12 -20.94 22.59
C GLU A 574 3.26 -21.16 21.35
N HIS A 575 3.02 -20.13 20.52
CA HIS A 575 2.34 -20.27 19.24
C HIS A 575 3.21 -21.09 18.27
N CYS A 576 4.53 -20.81 18.24
CA CYS A 576 5.47 -21.59 17.44
C CYS A 576 5.50 -23.04 17.90
N ASN A 577 5.68 -23.31 19.19
CA ASN A 577 5.75 -24.67 19.73
C ASN A 577 4.45 -25.47 19.48
N LEU A 578 3.29 -24.82 19.59
CA LEU A 578 2.00 -25.43 19.30
C LEU A 578 1.89 -25.86 17.84
N LEU A 579 2.19 -24.96 16.91
CA LEU A 579 1.97 -25.24 15.49
C LEU A 579 3.13 -26.00 14.84
N SER A 580 4.34 -25.90 15.37
CA SER A 580 5.49 -26.75 14.97
C SER A 580 5.27 -28.22 15.33
N SER A 581 4.44 -28.51 16.34
CA SER A 581 4.04 -29.86 16.74
C SER A 581 2.76 -30.35 16.06
N SER A 582 2.23 -29.59 15.10
CA SER A 582 1.09 -30.02 14.29
C SER A 582 1.40 -31.32 13.54
N ARG A 583 0.42 -32.22 13.46
CA ARG A 583 0.49 -33.43 12.61
C ARG A 583 0.34 -33.10 11.12
N CYS A 584 -0.05 -31.87 10.78
CA CYS A 584 -0.08 -31.39 9.41
C CYS A 584 1.30 -30.82 9.06
N LEU A 585 2.03 -31.49 8.17
CA LEU A 585 3.37 -31.07 7.75
C LEU A 585 3.40 -29.66 7.15
N PHE A 586 2.34 -29.27 6.42
CA PHE A 586 2.20 -27.92 5.90
C PHE A 586 2.18 -26.88 7.03
N ILE A 587 1.31 -27.06 8.02
CA ILE A 587 1.16 -26.12 9.15
C ILE A 587 2.43 -26.11 10.00
N ALA A 588 3.02 -27.27 10.28
CA ALA A 588 4.32 -27.35 10.97
C ALA A 588 5.43 -26.64 10.19
N GLY A 589 5.43 -26.74 8.86
CA GLY A 589 6.37 -26.05 7.96
C GLY A 589 6.24 -24.53 7.98
N LEU A 590 5.05 -23.98 8.26
CA LEU A 590 4.87 -22.54 8.51
C LEU A 590 5.54 -22.11 9.84
N PHE A 591 5.81 -23.04 10.75
CA PHE A 591 6.38 -22.79 12.07
C PHE A 591 7.67 -23.59 12.32
N PRO A 592 8.77 -23.30 11.59
CA PRO A 592 10.04 -23.98 11.85
C PRO A 592 10.54 -23.68 13.27
N LEU A 593 11.11 -24.70 13.92
CA LEU A 593 11.73 -24.57 15.23
C LEU A 593 12.89 -23.57 15.16
N LEU A 594 12.90 -22.61 16.08
CA LEU A 594 14.00 -21.64 16.18
C LEU A 594 15.28 -22.40 16.60
N PRO A 595 16.45 -22.14 15.98
CA PRO A 595 17.71 -22.75 16.39
C PRO A 595 18.01 -22.47 17.88
N GLU A 596 18.41 -23.49 18.63
CA GLU A 596 18.68 -23.43 20.08
C GLU A 596 19.71 -22.34 20.47
N GLU A 597 20.58 -21.92 19.55
CA GLU A 597 21.58 -20.85 19.77
C GLU A 597 20.99 -19.43 19.89
N SER A 598 19.73 -19.23 19.49
CA SER A 598 19.03 -17.94 19.64
C SER A 598 18.59 -17.66 21.08
N SER A 599 18.74 -18.62 21.99
CA SER A 599 18.44 -18.47 23.42
C SER A 599 19.57 -17.79 24.23
N ARG A 600 20.78 -17.64 23.67
CA ARG A 600 21.97 -17.13 24.38
C ARG A 600 22.58 -15.84 23.83
N SER A 601 22.18 -15.38 22.65
CA SER A 601 22.55 -14.04 22.15
C SER A 601 21.40 -13.08 22.40
N SER A 602 21.71 -11.85 22.81
CA SER A 602 20.71 -10.81 23.10
C SER A 602 19.73 -10.66 21.95
N TYR A 603 18.49 -11.14 22.14
CA TYR A 603 17.39 -10.89 21.21
C TYR A 603 17.22 -9.37 21.10
N LYS A 604 17.82 -8.76 20.07
CA LYS A 604 17.64 -7.35 19.78
C LYS A 604 16.17 -7.18 19.40
N PHE A 605 15.38 -6.67 20.32
CA PHE A 605 13.97 -6.36 20.08
C PHE A 605 13.87 -5.55 18.78
N SER A 606 13.08 -6.05 17.83
CA SER A 606 12.82 -5.41 16.55
C SER A 606 11.31 -5.27 16.37
N SER A 607 10.83 -4.05 16.55
CA SER A 607 9.41 -3.71 16.42
C SER A 607 8.91 -3.81 14.98
N VAL A 608 7.59 -3.77 14.80
CA VAL A 608 6.98 -3.68 13.45
C VAL A 608 7.48 -2.45 12.72
N ALA A 609 7.47 -1.29 13.37
CA ALA A 609 7.89 -0.04 12.75
C ALA A 609 9.38 -0.05 12.38
N SER A 610 10.24 -0.66 13.20
CA SER A 610 11.67 -0.81 12.88
C SER A 610 11.91 -1.79 11.73
N ARG A 611 11.26 -2.96 11.72
CA ARG A 611 11.32 -3.91 10.59
C ARG A 611 10.77 -3.29 9.31
N PHE A 612 9.70 -2.50 9.44
CA PHE A 612 9.10 -1.77 8.35
C PHE A 612 10.06 -0.75 7.76
N LYS A 613 10.63 0.13 8.60
CA LYS A 613 11.63 1.12 8.19
C LYS A 613 12.77 0.48 7.40
N VAL A 614 13.31 -0.63 7.89
CA VAL A 614 14.41 -1.35 7.21
C VAL A 614 13.95 -1.94 5.87
N SER A 615 12.81 -2.63 5.85
CA SER A 615 12.29 -3.26 4.62
C SER A 615 11.95 -2.24 3.56
N PHE A 616 11.36 -1.12 3.95
CA PHE A 616 11.00 -0.03 3.06
C PHE A 616 12.23 0.74 2.57
N PHE A 617 13.23 0.93 3.43
CA PHE A 617 14.53 1.47 3.02
C PHE A 617 15.19 0.61 1.94
N PHE A 618 15.15 -0.72 2.05
CA PHE A 618 15.65 -1.59 0.98
C PHE A 618 14.84 -1.48 -0.32
N CYS A 619 13.52 -1.31 -0.22
CA CYS A 619 12.68 -1.01 -1.38
C CYS A 619 13.11 0.30 -2.05
N LEU A 620 13.27 1.37 -1.29
CA LEU A 620 13.73 2.67 -1.79
C LEU A 620 15.15 2.61 -2.34
N LEU A 621 16.07 1.87 -1.72
CA LEU A 621 17.42 1.68 -2.26
C LEU A 621 17.41 1.00 -3.62
N LYS A 622 16.52 0.01 -3.81
CA LYS A 622 16.31 -0.58 -5.13
C LYS A 622 15.77 0.46 -6.10
N LEU A 623 14.81 1.29 -5.70
CA LEU A 623 14.31 2.42 -6.51
C LEU A 623 15.39 3.48 -6.79
N CYS A 624 16.35 3.72 -5.88
CA CYS A 624 17.43 4.70 -6.05
C CYS A 624 18.63 4.17 -6.85
N SER A 625 18.86 2.84 -6.85
CA SER A 625 19.91 2.19 -7.68
C SER A 625 19.51 2.11 -9.15
N ILE A 626 18.46 2.85 -9.48
CA ILE A 626 17.65 2.78 -10.66
C ILE A 626 17.33 4.23 -10.99
N LYS A 627 17.72 4.69 -12.19
CA LYS A 627 17.35 6.04 -12.62
C LYS A 627 15.83 6.13 -12.76
N LEU A 628 15.20 7.07 -12.07
CA LEU A 628 13.94 7.61 -12.58
C LEU A 628 14.32 8.41 -13.83
N GLN A 629 13.71 8.11 -14.97
CA GLN A 629 14.01 8.80 -16.20
C GLN A 629 13.55 10.27 -16.14
N GLY A 630 14.41 11.14 -15.64
CA GLY A 630 14.46 12.54 -16.06
C GLY A 630 15.40 12.63 -17.25
N HIS A 631 14.86 12.72 -18.47
CA HIS A 631 15.70 12.98 -19.62
C HIS A 631 16.14 14.45 -19.57
N PRO A 632 17.44 14.78 -19.68
CA PRO A 632 17.86 16.15 -19.89
C PRO A 632 17.28 16.60 -21.23
N TYR A 633 16.46 17.64 -21.20
CA TYR A 633 16.02 18.35 -22.40
C TYR A 633 17.26 18.77 -23.20
N ARG A 634 17.61 18.03 -24.25
CA ARG A 634 18.53 18.55 -25.27
C ARG A 634 17.77 19.63 -26.03
N LYS A 635 18.13 20.89 -25.79
CA LYS A 635 17.66 22.01 -26.60
C LYS A 635 17.86 21.69 -28.09
N PRO A 636 16.85 21.90 -28.96
CA PRO A 636 17.14 22.06 -30.37
C PRO A 636 18.02 23.32 -30.53
N LYS A 637 19.05 23.21 -31.37
CA LYS A 637 19.96 24.31 -31.70
C LYS A 637 19.24 25.49 -32.33
#